data_AF-A0A1G6RCT0-F1
#
_entry.id   AF-A0A1G6RCT0-F1
#
_cell.length_a   1.000
_cell.length_b   1.000
_cell.length_c   1.000
_cell.angle_alpha   90.00
_cell.angle_beta   90.00
_cell.angle_gamma   90.00
#
_symmetry.space_group_name_H-M   'P 1'
#
loop_
_entity.id
_entity.type
_entity.pdbx_description
1 polymer ?
#
loop_
_entity_poly.entity_id
_entity_poly.type
_entity_poly.pdbx_seq_one_letter_code
_entity_poly.pdbx_strand_id
1 'polypeptide(L)'
;MKRYHPLARGTYSGESSGYRTPDRPDHRGVDIAADTGTPIYAPTDGTIAHVGINDDPQGYGSWLVIDSQNECGLDFTFGHTPPSSFVNPDTGRQWRFGDIVHAGQKIAVVGNEGGSSGPHLHFETFGAPGRFGGPDLDPNVMWLRDAVDPRGVTTGDGQGSLVGKLLVDFSAGVPTAQQIQSSGFVGAIRYISDPRAGWMIGKPLRRQEADDLRARGMVVVSNFQFGKSDWLGGAEQGRRDAERGIALHREAGGPDTAAIYVSVDASPSEEQWNSLVRPYLQAWQDRLGKDRLGLYCNYPTIDWAIRDGIGTYFWMHNWGSNGRVHPAAHLHQFEIDKQKVAGVGIDRNRILKEPFGQWGSTPAPVTEPARPGPIAADAGYPITWYGGPGYDAGHGAYLRIYLHTTENQEWTTRAENVADYQARQQDGSYHYLVDDEHIINTVTTKNTAWGVLSDNRVSVQIAMVGTSGTVETWSGANPNREERPKTREQWLAHEKKLDMVAFVIATVARDYEIPIERVDIGGVGANLRGVSSHNNYTYGSVILKGFKDGTHWDVPDTFPYDVVLAAAKRYAGIKDDPDRFPLPAGHYWGPLDGPTESWSNTYGNEPQSSKDGLRRWQETIGIPGSGIFDNATKQAATRMQQLWGWPVTGNVYEGEWNEVIHNGWRLPAPEPPKRTLPIDPGPKVQRSKKIEDATGPGLTDRFGMAATDLGVMARTPSGRILAVFGDTFRGPRVGDGDWRAPVALFSDTKMLDQGIAWSEAAGGDPNYARQLWDYPHDNPVFSTVLPSDVITVGETMYLHVMVNKGLGNVVWTEIWKSTDDGHTWQHTGAKFDPGLHRGLAQLWTWDVAEDGWVYVFSTGFQRDKPLILRRVRSDRIADPGGYEGWGWKDGAWGWGNEPTPVLEGAGSADKFGEMCLRRIQGKWVFVNFDSSNVGGYDIDVRVFAEITDNLYEAHKSTPIRGVGWGQEGDDAVAQLYGPSIVPGSTLDRGFHILLSQWKTEGPDRGWPYRVLQFKIPVSSHTELRDDGAAGSHGGR
;
A
#
# COMPACT_ATOMS: atom_id res chain seq x y z
N MET A 1 19.83 28.92 -11.16
CA MET A 1 20.76 27.84 -10.79
C MET A 1 19.96 26.59 -10.46
N LYS A 2 20.44 25.40 -10.85
CA LYS A 2 19.80 24.11 -10.53
C LYS A 2 20.51 23.54 -9.30
N ARG A 3 19.78 23.36 -8.20
CA ARG A 3 20.34 22.81 -6.96
C ARG A 3 20.39 21.29 -7.05
N TYR A 4 21.56 20.69 -6.97
CA TYR A 4 21.68 19.24 -6.88
C TYR A 4 21.82 18.77 -5.43
N HIS A 5 21.24 17.60 -5.16
CA HIS A 5 21.44 16.88 -3.91
C HIS A 5 22.83 16.21 -3.94
N PRO A 6 23.62 16.22 -2.85
CA PRO A 6 25.00 15.71 -2.87
C PRO A 6 25.07 14.19 -3.03
N LEU A 7 23.99 13.47 -2.72
CA LEU A 7 23.82 12.03 -2.98
C LEU A 7 22.69 11.78 -3.99
N ALA A 8 22.75 10.65 -4.70
CA ALA A 8 21.75 10.25 -5.69
C ALA A 8 20.49 9.64 -5.05
N ARG A 9 19.29 9.86 -5.60
CA ARG A 9 18.03 9.37 -4.99
C ARG A 9 18.00 7.84 -4.92
N GLY A 10 17.76 7.30 -3.74
CA GLY A 10 17.79 5.85 -3.51
C GLY A 10 19.20 5.23 -3.46
N THR A 11 20.26 6.05 -3.30
CA THR A 11 21.58 5.60 -2.82
C THR A 11 21.85 6.03 -1.39
N TYR A 12 20.80 6.43 -0.66
CA TYR A 12 20.82 6.80 0.75
C TYR A 12 19.48 6.45 1.38
N SER A 13 19.45 6.10 2.67
CA SER A 13 18.26 5.66 3.39
C SER A 13 17.51 6.78 4.11
N GLY A 14 18.20 7.87 4.45
CA GLY A 14 17.61 9.06 5.07
C GLY A 14 18.65 9.94 5.76
N GLU A 15 18.19 10.98 6.45
CA GLU A 15 18.99 11.70 7.44
C GLU A 15 19.09 10.86 8.72
N SER A 16 20.30 10.61 9.21
CA SER A 16 20.58 9.93 10.48
C SER A 16 20.83 10.88 11.64
N SER A 17 21.20 12.14 11.38
CA SER A 17 21.28 13.21 12.37
C SER A 17 21.18 14.59 11.72
N GLY A 18 20.28 15.42 12.22
CA GLY A 18 20.03 16.77 11.70
C GLY A 18 20.99 17.85 12.20
N TYR A 19 20.81 19.05 11.68
CA TYR A 19 21.52 20.26 12.07
C TYR A 19 21.11 20.75 13.47
N ARG A 20 22.10 20.95 14.35
CA ARG A 20 21.97 21.50 15.71
C ARG A 20 20.78 20.94 16.52
N THR A 21 20.59 19.62 16.50
CA THR A 21 19.54 18.94 17.28
C THR A 21 19.75 19.10 18.80
N PRO A 22 18.70 18.91 19.64
CA PRO A 22 18.84 19.02 21.10
C PRO A 22 19.94 18.15 21.70
N ASP A 23 20.18 16.96 21.13
CA ASP A 23 21.20 16.01 21.58
C ASP A 23 22.60 16.29 20.98
N ARG A 24 22.68 17.07 19.88
CA ARG A 24 23.94 17.49 19.23
C ARG A 24 23.87 18.98 18.84
N PRO A 25 23.79 19.93 19.80
CA PRO A 25 23.58 21.35 19.52
C PRO A 25 24.73 22.02 18.75
N ASP A 26 25.93 21.43 18.79
CA ASP A 26 27.12 21.86 18.05
C ASP A 26 27.25 21.22 16.65
N HIS A 27 26.28 20.43 16.20
CA HIS A 27 26.31 19.78 14.89
C HIS A 27 26.00 20.77 13.76
N ARG A 28 27.04 21.16 12.98
CA ARG A 28 26.96 22.21 11.95
C ARG A 28 26.55 21.73 10.55
N GLY A 29 26.12 20.48 10.44
CA GLY A 29 25.66 19.88 9.19
C GLY A 29 24.52 18.89 9.39
N VAL A 30 24.30 18.06 8.38
CA VAL A 30 23.41 16.90 8.43
C VAL A 30 24.19 15.63 8.07
N ASP A 31 23.85 14.54 8.73
CA ASP A 31 24.40 13.21 8.46
C ASP A 31 23.37 12.44 7.63
N ILE A 32 23.78 11.98 6.43
CA ILE A 32 22.90 11.30 5.47
C ILE A 32 23.39 9.86 5.29
N ALA A 33 22.65 8.89 5.82
CA ALA A 33 23.04 7.48 5.87
C ALA A 33 23.06 6.84 4.47
N ALA A 34 24.20 6.29 4.08
CA ALA A 34 24.45 5.74 2.75
C ALA A 34 25.65 4.76 2.76
N ASP A 35 25.63 3.76 1.89
CA ASP A 35 26.68 2.74 1.86
C ASP A 35 28.05 3.30 1.46
N THR A 36 29.11 2.80 2.08
CA THR A 36 30.50 3.10 1.73
C THR A 36 30.74 2.86 0.24
N GLY A 37 31.28 3.85 -0.46
CA GLY A 37 31.47 3.84 -1.92
C GLY A 37 30.38 4.56 -2.72
N THR A 38 29.26 4.95 -2.09
CA THR A 38 28.22 5.77 -2.73
C THR A 38 28.81 7.08 -3.27
N PRO A 39 28.61 7.43 -4.55
CA PRO A 39 29.14 8.67 -5.12
C PRO A 39 28.59 9.94 -4.44
N ILE A 40 29.50 10.87 -4.14
CA ILE A 40 29.17 12.24 -3.70
C ILE A 40 29.36 13.18 -4.89
N TYR A 41 28.40 14.08 -5.08
CA TYR A 41 28.33 15.02 -6.19
C TYR A 41 28.37 16.48 -5.72
N ALA A 42 28.95 17.36 -6.55
CA ALA A 42 28.95 18.79 -6.34
C ALA A 42 27.53 19.38 -6.40
N PRO A 43 27.04 20.07 -5.35
CA PRO A 43 25.67 20.59 -5.31
C PRO A 43 25.39 21.67 -6.37
N THR A 44 26.43 22.39 -6.80
CA THR A 44 26.42 23.43 -7.83
C THR A 44 27.85 23.62 -8.38
N ASP A 45 28.03 24.49 -9.38
CA ASP A 45 29.33 24.94 -9.86
C ASP A 45 30.11 25.68 -8.74
N GLY A 46 31.44 25.62 -8.78
CA GLY A 46 32.31 26.28 -7.81
C GLY A 46 33.79 25.98 -8.01
N THR A 47 34.59 26.17 -6.97
CA THR A 47 36.01 25.79 -6.94
C THR A 47 36.36 25.02 -5.68
N ILE A 48 37.30 24.08 -5.77
CA ILE A 48 37.80 23.34 -4.63
C ILE A 48 38.58 24.28 -3.70
N ALA A 49 38.01 24.60 -2.54
CA ALA A 49 38.59 25.48 -1.53
C ALA A 49 39.41 24.72 -0.47
N HIS A 50 39.17 23.41 -0.30
CA HIS A 50 39.98 22.55 0.55
C HIS A 50 39.89 21.07 0.15
N VAL A 51 40.98 20.34 0.35
CA VAL A 51 41.03 18.87 0.32
C VAL A 51 41.93 18.45 1.47
N GLY A 52 41.33 17.98 2.56
CA GLY A 52 42.02 17.61 3.79
C GLY A 52 42.04 16.10 4.00
N ILE A 53 43.18 15.56 4.44
CA ILE A 53 43.40 14.11 4.57
C ILE A 53 43.77 13.79 6.01
N ASN A 54 42.76 13.44 6.81
CA ASN A 54 42.90 13.15 8.25
C ASN A 54 43.61 14.27 9.04
N ASP A 55 43.36 15.53 8.64
CA ASP A 55 43.96 16.76 9.18
C ASP A 55 42.94 17.68 9.88
N ASP A 56 41.65 17.35 9.84
CA ASP A 56 40.61 18.08 10.58
C ASP A 56 40.61 17.73 12.08
N PRO A 57 40.64 18.72 12.99
CA PRO A 57 40.59 18.51 14.44
C PRO A 57 39.17 18.30 15.02
N GLN A 58 38.12 18.26 14.20
CA GLN A 58 36.72 18.14 14.63
C GLN A 58 36.19 16.70 14.52
N GLY A 59 36.84 15.87 13.69
CA GLY A 59 36.60 14.44 13.57
C GLY A 59 36.09 13.97 12.21
N TYR A 60 36.11 14.78 11.14
CA TYR A 60 35.60 14.32 9.82
C TYR A 60 36.45 13.22 9.16
N GLY A 61 37.70 13.01 9.60
CA GLY A 61 38.66 12.16 8.86
C GLY A 61 39.17 12.88 7.62
N SER A 62 39.02 12.29 6.44
CA SER A 62 39.29 12.98 5.17
C SER A 62 38.05 13.73 4.66
N TRP A 63 38.23 14.99 4.28
CA TRP A 63 37.15 15.95 4.01
C TRP A 63 37.47 16.91 2.85
N LEU A 64 36.45 17.51 2.26
CA LEU A 64 36.57 18.39 1.08
C LEU A 64 35.63 19.61 1.21
N VAL A 65 36.05 20.76 0.68
CA VAL A 65 35.25 22.00 0.65
C VAL A 65 35.19 22.57 -0.77
N ILE A 66 34.00 22.97 -1.20
CA ILE A 66 33.75 23.75 -2.42
C ILE A 66 33.36 25.17 -2.01
N ASP A 67 34.08 26.18 -2.52
CA ASP A 67 33.64 27.58 -2.56
C ASP A 67 32.70 27.76 -3.76
N SER A 68 31.46 28.12 -3.46
CA SER A 68 30.43 28.55 -4.41
C SER A 68 29.85 29.92 -4.00
N GLN A 69 30.62 30.78 -3.31
CA GLN A 69 30.20 32.11 -2.87
C GLN A 69 29.77 32.99 -4.03
N ASN A 70 30.54 32.98 -5.13
CA ASN A 70 30.25 33.75 -6.34
C ASN A 70 29.03 33.22 -7.12
N GLU A 71 28.66 31.96 -6.89
CA GLU A 71 27.61 31.24 -7.62
C GLU A 71 26.26 31.26 -6.87
N CYS A 72 26.28 31.10 -5.55
CA CYS A 72 25.08 31.03 -4.71
C CYS A 72 25.22 31.62 -3.29
N GLY A 73 26.37 32.20 -2.93
CA GLY A 73 26.62 32.76 -1.59
C GLY A 73 26.84 31.70 -0.50
N LEU A 74 27.24 30.48 -0.88
CA LEU A 74 27.46 29.35 0.03
C LEU A 74 28.76 28.60 -0.28
N ASP A 75 29.41 28.08 0.75
CA ASP A 75 30.36 26.97 0.64
C ASP A 75 29.67 25.66 1.03
N PHE A 76 30.17 24.55 0.49
CA PHE A 76 29.71 23.19 0.79
C PHE A 76 30.86 22.35 1.33
N THR A 77 30.66 21.70 2.48
CA THR A 77 31.66 20.85 3.14
C THR A 77 31.19 19.39 3.20
N PHE A 78 32.10 18.45 2.94
CA PHE A 78 31.82 17.00 2.86
C PHE A 78 32.80 16.23 3.76
N GLY A 79 32.30 15.48 4.74
CA GLY A 79 33.09 14.71 5.71
C GLY A 79 32.96 13.19 5.62
N HIS A 80 33.77 12.47 6.40
CA HIS A 80 33.82 10.99 6.52
C HIS A 80 34.17 10.22 5.24
N THR A 81 34.65 10.91 4.22
CA THR A 81 35.04 10.33 2.92
C THR A 81 36.41 9.65 2.98
N PRO A 82 36.74 8.68 2.10
CA PRO A 82 38.08 8.11 2.00
C PRO A 82 38.97 8.94 1.05
N PRO A 83 40.25 9.20 1.37
CA PRO A 83 41.11 10.11 0.61
C PRO A 83 41.56 9.54 -0.75
N SER A 84 41.39 8.23 -0.95
CA SER A 84 41.50 7.56 -2.24
C SER A 84 40.40 7.96 -3.23
N SER A 85 39.31 8.60 -2.76
CA SER A 85 38.18 9.02 -3.59
C SER A 85 38.23 10.46 -4.10
N PHE A 86 39.15 11.29 -3.60
CA PHE A 86 39.33 12.68 -4.02
C PHE A 86 40.01 12.79 -5.39
N VAL A 87 39.41 12.21 -6.41
CA VAL A 87 39.91 12.16 -7.79
C VAL A 87 38.92 12.90 -8.69
N ASN A 88 39.43 13.90 -9.40
CA ASN A 88 38.71 14.59 -10.47
C ASN A 88 38.42 13.58 -11.61
N PRO A 89 37.15 13.33 -11.95
CA PRO A 89 36.78 12.27 -12.89
C PRO A 89 37.24 12.55 -14.32
N ASP A 90 37.29 13.82 -14.72
CA ASP A 90 37.63 14.27 -16.08
C ASP A 90 39.13 14.10 -16.39
N THR A 91 39.99 14.20 -15.38
CA THR A 91 41.46 14.23 -15.51
C THR A 91 42.18 13.04 -14.87
N GLY A 92 41.48 12.25 -14.04
CA GLY A 92 42.07 11.13 -13.29
C GLY A 92 43.11 11.53 -12.23
N ARG A 93 43.21 12.82 -11.91
CA ARG A 93 44.14 13.38 -10.91
C ARG A 93 43.42 13.63 -9.59
N GLN A 94 44.18 13.64 -8.48
CA GLN A 94 43.62 14.12 -7.22
C GLN A 94 43.23 15.60 -7.31
N TRP A 95 42.07 15.94 -6.72
CA TRP A 95 41.58 17.32 -6.55
C TRP A 95 42.58 18.19 -5.76
N ARG A 96 42.63 19.47 -6.08
CA ARG A 96 43.54 20.46 -5.47
C ARG A 96 42.84 21.80 -5.30
N PHE A 97 43.38 22.61 -4.40
CA PHE A 97 42.95 24.00 -4.22
C PHE A 97 42.93 24.76 -5.56
N GLY A 98 41.80 25.37 -5.88
CA GLY A 98 41.58 26.13 -7.10
C GLY A 98 41.21 25.32 -8.35
N ASP A 99 41.07 23.99 -8.26
CA ASP A 99 40.44 23.21 -9.33
C ASP A 99 38.95 23.63 -9.45
N ILE A 100 38.46 23.80 -10.69
CA ILE A 100 37.05 24.09 -10.96
C ILE A 100 36.23 22.81 -10.85
N VAL A 101 35.04 22.91 -10.26
CA VAL A 101 34.09 21.80 -10.14
C VAL A 101 32.72 22.22 -10.67
N HIS A 102 32.03 21.31 -11.36
CA HIS A 102 30.78 21.58 -12.04
C HIS A 102 29.55 21.01 -11.34
N ALA A 103 28.40 21.67 -11.50
CA ALA A 103 27.13 21.27 -10.88
C ALA A 103 26.74 19.82 -11.27
N GLY A 104 26.70 18.91 -10.28
CA GLY A 104 26.42 17.49 -10.48
C GLY A 104 27.64 16.63 -10.85
N GLN A 105 28.85 17.17 -10.87
CA GLN A 105 30.09 16.41 -11.07
C GLN A 105 30.41 15.57 -9.82
N LYS A 106 30.93 14.35 -10.00
CA LYS A 106 31.38 13.51 -8.88
C LYS A 106 32.66 14.10 -8.25
N ILE A 107 32.67 14.26 -6.93
CA ILE A 107 33.79 14.84 -6.18
C ILE A 107 34.49 13.84 -5.25
N ALA A 108 33.74 12.90 -4.67
CA ALA A 108 34.22 11.93 -3.69
C ALA A 108 33.31 10.67 -3.65
N VAL A 109 33.49 9.81 -2.65
CA VAL A 109 32.48 8.81 -2.23
C VAL A 109 32.25 8.83 -0.72
N VAL A 110 31.08 8.38 -0.30
CA VAL A 110 30.75 8.12 1.11
C VAL A 110 31.74 7.12 1.69
N GLY A 111 32.22 7.38 2.90
CA GLY A 111 33.14 6.51 3.62
C GLY A 111 32.64 6.21 5.03
N ASN A 112 33.60 5.96 5.91
CA ASN A 112 33.38 5.78 7.34
C ASN A 112 34.65 6.19 8.12
N GLU A 113 35.33 7.26 7.69
CA GLU A 113 36.57 7.74 8.33
C GLU A 113 36.28 8.66 9.53
N GLY A 114 37.31 8.96 10.33
CA GLY A 114 37.20 9.87 11.47
C GLY A 114 36.33 9.33 12.61
N GLY A 115 35.55 10.21 13.24
CA GLY A 115 34.68 9.90 14.37
C GLY A 115 33.34 9.24 14.02
N SER A 116 33.21 8.66 12.84
CA SER A 116 31.96 8.08 12.35
C SER A 116 31.56 6.80 13.09
N SER A 117 30.27 6.65 13.42
CA SER A 117 29.68 5.45 14.01
C SER A 117 29.16 4.42 12.98
N GLY A 118 29.09 4.79 11.70
CA GLY A 118 28.63 3.93 10.60
C GLY A 118 28.49 4.72 9.28
N PRO A 119 28.46 4.06 8.11
CA PRO A 119 28.56 4.74 6.81
C PRO A 119 27.50 5.83 6.57
N HIS A 120 27.96 7.07 6.34
CA HIS A 120 27.12 8.22 6.02
C HIS A 120 27.95 9.34 5.37
N LEU A 121 27.27 10.26 4.66
CA LEU A 121 27.84 11.55 4.30
C LEU A 121 27.54 12.55 5.42
N HIS A 122 28.57 13.21 5.96
CA HIS A 122 28.39 14.45 6.71
C HIS A 122 28.45 15.65 5.76
N PHE A 123 27.45 16.54 5.79
CA PHE A 123 27.30 17.66 4.85
C PHE A 123 26.94 18.97 5.56
N GLU A 124 27.75 20.03 5.37
CA GLU A 124 27.55 21.36 5.98
C GLU A 124 27.45 22.46 4.91
N THR A 125 26.79 23.58 5.24
CA THR A 125 26.74 24.79 4.40
C THR A 125 27.17 26.05 5.15
N PHE A 126 27.92 26.95 4.50
CA PHE A 126 28.45 28.18 5.13
C PHE A 126 28.15 29.42 4.31
N GLY A 127 27.60 30.46 4.96
CA GLY A 127 27.41 31.78 4.34
C GLY A 127 28.72 32.55 4.17
N ALA A 128 28.67 33.66 3.43
CA ALA A 128 29.83 34.52 3.16
C ALA A 128 30.59 34.95 4.44
N PRO A 129 31.94 34.98 4.43
CA PRO A 129 32.86 34.71 3.32
C PRO A 129 33.20 33.22 3.09
N GLY A 130 32.37 32.26 3.54
CA GLY A 130 32.58 30.82 3.35
C GLY A 130 33.08 30.09 4.58
N ARG A 131 33.43 28.81 4.45
CA ARG A 131 33.82 27.88 5.54
C ARG A 131 34.96 28.42 6.41
N PHE A 132 35.83 29.25 5.84
CA PHE A 132 37.01 29.80 6.51
C PHE A 132 36.81 31.22 7.07
N GLY A 133 35.56 31.65 7.31
CA GLY A 133 35.30 32.90 8.05
C GLY A 133 33.83 33.33 8.21
N GLY A 134 32.88 32.63 7.60
CA GLY A 134 31.44 32.89 7.68
C GLY A 134 30.68 31.95 8.62
N PRO A 135 29.38 32.18 8.83
CA PRO A 135 28.54 31.38 9.71
C PRO A 135 28.12 30.05 9.07
N ASP A 136 28.00 28.99 9.88
CA ASP A 136 27.27 27.78 9.50
C ASP A 136 25.76 28.07 9.35
N LEU A 137 25.13 27.36 8.41
CA LEU A 137 23.72 27.47 8.07
C LEU A 137 23.12 26.07 7.84
N ASP A 138 21.84 25.92 8.18
CA ASP A 138 21.08 24.67 8.06
C ASP A 138 21.05 24.15 6.60
N PRO A 139 21.69 23.01 6.28
CA PRO A 139 21.72 22.46 4.93
C PRO A 139 20.34 22.11 4.37
N ASN A 140 19.38 21.70 5.22
CA ASN A 140 18.03 21.34 4.78
C ASN A 140 17.28 22.56 4.27
N VAL A 141 17.32 23.66 5.01
CA VAL A 141 16.65 24.91 4.65
C VAL A 141 17.38 25.64 3.53
N MET A 142 18.71 25.71 3.57
CA MET A 142 19.49 26.46 2.59
C MET A 142 19.57 25.78 1.23
N TRP A 143 19.58 24.44 1.19
CA TRP A 143 19.82 23.69 -0.05
C TRP A 143 18.90 22.49 -0.28
N LEU A 144 18.89 21.51 0.63
CA LEU A 144 18.43 20.14 0.32
C LEU A 144 16.92 20.04 0.04
N ARG A 145 16.08 20.87 0.68
CA ARG A 145 14.61 20.84 0.49
C ARG A 145 14.18 20.95 -0.98
N ASP A 146 14.88 21.78 -1.74
CA ASP A 146 14.56 22.09 -3.15
C ASP A 146 15.58 21.46 -4.13
N ALA A 147 16.39 20.50 -3.65
CA ALA A 147 17.47 19.90 -4.43
C ALA A 147 16.99 18.71 -5.28
N VAL A 148 17.45 18.64 -6.53
CA VAL A 148 17.10 17.56 -7.48
C VAL A 148 18.20 16.51 -7.58
N ASP A 149 17.87 15.33 -8.11
CA ASP A 149 18.83 14.22 -8.25
C ASP A 149 20.03 14.63 -9.14
N PRO A 150 21.29 14.45 -8.68
CA PRO A 150 22.49 14.78 -9.46
C PRO A 150 22.59 14.02 -10.79
N ARG A 151 21.95 12.86 -10.92
CA ARG A 151 21.89 12.07 -12.17
C ARG A 151 20.91 12.65 -13.21
N GLY A 152 20.29 13.80 -12.91
CA GLY A 152 19.29 14.47 -13.74
C GLY A 152 19.82 15.16 -15.01
N VAL A 153 20.41 14.36 -15.92
CA VAL A 153 20.73 14.68 -17.32
C VAL A 153 21.76 15.81 -17.56
N THR A 154 23.03 15.43 -17.54
CA THR A 154 24.01 15.75 -18.61
C THR A 154 25.03 14.62 -18.75
N THR A 155 25.66 14.53 -19.92
CA THR A 155 26.49 13.41 -20.41
C THR A 155 27.88 13.28 -19.76
N GLY A 156 28.41 12.04 -19.66
CA GLY A 156 29.80 11.80 -20.11
C GLY A 156 30.76 10.96 -19.26
N ASP A 157 30.48 9.67 -19.00
CA ASP A 157 31.53 8.74 -18.54
C ASP A 157 32.32 8.13 -19.73
N GLY A 158 33.61 8.43 -19.83
CA GLY A 158 34.64 7.53 -20.38
C GLY A 158 34.69 7.23 -21.89
N GLN A 159 33.72 7.63 -22.71
CA GLN A 159 33.84 7.61 -24.18
C GLN A 159 33.60 9.00 -24.76
N GLY A 160 34.53 9.47 -25.61
CA GLY A 160 34.41 10.76 -26.29
C GLY A 160 33.18 10.80 -27.21
N SER A 161 32.44 11.91 -27.15
CA SER A 161 31.10 12.14 -27.72
C SER A 161 30.71 11.24 -28.90
N LEU A 162 29.58 10.57 -28.76
CA LEU A 162 29.05 9.68 -29.78
C LEU A 162 28.39 10.46 -30.94
N VAL A 163 28.31 11.79 -30.87
CA VAL A 163 27.86 12.62 -32.00
C VAL A 163 28.70 12.35 -33.24
N GLY A 164 28.02 12.17 -34.38
CA GLY A 164 28.62 11.78 -35.66
C GLY A 164 28.90 10.28 -35.80
N LYS A 165 28.91 9.48 -34.72
CA LYS A 165 29.02 8.01 -34.77
C LYS A 165 27.75 7.36 -35.30
N LEU A 166 27.81 6.06 -35.55
CA LEU A 166 26.74 5.28 -36.15
C LEU A 166 26.11 4.29 -35.17
N LEU A 167 24.78 4.25 -35.17
CA LEU A 167 23.97 3.17 -34.61
C LEU A 167 23.39 2.34 -35.75
N VAL A 168 23.26 1.04 -35.53
CA VAL A 168 22.54 0.14 -36.43
C VAL A 168 21.08 0.00 -35.97
N ASP A 169 20.14 -0.15 -36.89
CA ASP A 169 18.83 -0.74 -36.54
C ASP A 169 18.49 -1.89 -37.52
N PHE A 170 17.79 -2.90 -37.02
CA PHE A 170 17.52 -4.14 -37.76
C PHE A 170 16.34 -4.92 -37.17
N SER A 171 15.67 -5.69 -38.02
CA SER A 171 14.50 -6.51 -37.64
C SER A 171 14.53 -7.95 -38.17
N ALA A 172 15.25 -8.25 -39.24
CA ALA A 172 15.21 -9.56 -39.90
C ALA A 172 16.05 -10.69 -39.23
N GLY A 173 16.73 -10.39 -38.12
CA GLY A 173 17.66 -11.29 -37.44
C GLY A 173 18.32 -10.59 -36.24
N VAL A 174 19.21 -11.30 -35.54
CA VAL A 174 20.01 -10.76 -34.42
C VAL A 174 21.49 -11.04 -34.70
N PRO A 175 22.23 -10.09 -35.30
CA PRO A 175 23.68 -10.15 -35.35
C PRO A 175 24.27 -10.03 -33.93
N THR A 176 25.38 -10.72 -33.66
CA THR A 176 26.00 -10.63 -32.34
C THR A 176 26.60 -9.25 -32.12
N ALA A 177 26.69 -8.81 -30.85
CA ALA A 177 27.30 -7.54 -30.49
C ALA A 177 28.72 -7.37 -31.08
N GLN A 178 29.50 -8.46 -31.16
CA GLN A 178 30.81 -8.46 -31.85
C GLN A 178 30.70 -8.13 -33.34
N GLN A 179 29.74 -8.72 -34.06
CA GLN A 179 29.56 -8.48 -35.50
C GLN A 179 29.14 -7.04 -35.77
N ILE A 180 28.31 -6.46 -34.89
CA ILE A 180 27.88 -5.05 -34.96
C ILE A 180 29.09 -4.12 -34.69
N GLN A 181 29.86 -4.40 -33.64
CA GLN A 181 31.07 -3.65 -33.26
C GLN A 181 32.14 -3.68 -34.36
N SER A 182 32.45 -4.86 -34.90
CA SER A 182 33.39 -5.02 -36.02
C SER A 182 32.90 -4.39 -37.34
N SER A 183 31.61 -4.08 -37.46
CA SER A 183 31.03 -3.34 -38.59
C SER A 183 31.06 -1.82 -38.41
N GLY A 184 31.70 -1.31 -37.35
CA GLY A 184 31.94 0.13 -37.13
C GLY A 184 30.79 0.89 -36.47
N PHE A 185 29.82 0.19 -35.88
CA PHE A 185 28.74 0.80 -35.10
C PHE A 185 29.10 0.86 -33.61
N VAL A 186 28.71 1.93 -32.92
CA VAL A 186 28.94 2.11 -31.47
C VAL A 186 27.80 1.57 -30.60
N GLY A 187 26.76 1.02 -31.24
CA GLY A 187 25.54 0.58 -30.57
C GLY A 187 24.41 0.28 -31.55
N ALA A 188 23.23 -0.01 -31.01
CA ALA A 188 22.05 -0.35 -31.80
C ALA A 188 20.78 0.31 -31.27
N ILE A 189 19.90 0.73 -32.19
CA ILE A 189 18.50 1.04 -31.91
C ILE A 189 17.71 -0.26 -32.11
N ARG A 190 16.97 -0.68 -31.09
CA ARG A 190 16.42 -2.04 -31.00
C ARG A 190 14.95 -2.04 -30.62
N TYR A 191 14.23 -2.98 -31.21
CA TYR A 191 12.78 -2.99 -31.21
C TYR A 191 12.21 -3.62 -29.93
N ILE A 192 11.56 -2.83 -29.09
CA ILE A 192 10.83 -3.26 -27.89
C ILE A 192 9.34 -3.51 -28.22
N SER A 193 9.11 -4.25 -29.30
CA SER A 193 7.78 -4.50 -29.89
C SER A 193 7.73 -5.90 -30.48
N ASP A 194 6.56 -6.53 -30.47
CA ASP A 194 6.39 -7.91 -30.92
C ASP A 194 6.56 -8.08 -32.45
N PRO A 195 6.99 -9.26 -32.93
CA PRO A 195 7.18 -9.51 -34.36
C PRO A 195 5.83 -9.74 -35.05
N ARG A 196 5.34 -8.76 -35.82
CA ARG A 196 4.10 -8.91 -36.63
C ARG A 196 4.18 -9.96 -37.75
N ALA A 197 5.35 -10.56 -37.99
CA ALA A 197 5.59 -11.65 -38.94
C ALA A 197 6.83 -12.44 -38.54
N GLY A 198 6.84 -13.76 -38.73
CA GLY A 198 7.91 -14.66 -38.24
C GLY A 198 9.31 -14.45 -38.83
N TRP A 199 9.45 -13.64 -39.89
CA TRP A 199 10.77 -13.23 -40.40
C TRP A 199 11.41 -12.10 -39.58
N MET A 200 10.64 -11.40 -38.74
CA MET A 200 11.12 -10.30 -37.89
C MET A 200 11.83 -10.82 -36.63
N ILE A 201 12.80 -11.73 -36.80
CA ILE A 201 13.51 -12.44 -35.73
C ILE A 201 14.21 -11.47 -34.74
N GLY A 202 14.57 -10.26 -35.20
CA GLY A 202 15.12 -9.18 -34.39
C GLY A 202 14.09 -8.37 -33.60
N LYS A 203 12.84 -8.85 -33.47
CA LYS A 203 11.78 -8.25 -32.64
C LYS A 203 11.19 -9.31 -31.67
N PRO A 204 11.07 -9.04 -30.36
CA PRO A 204 11.64 -7.92 -29.62
C PRO A 204 13.15 -8.09 -29.34
N LEU A 205 13.80 -7.02 -28.87
CA LEU A 205 15.06 -7.05 -28.14
C LEU A 205 14.93 -7.99 -26.92
N ARG A 206 15.99 -8.76 -26.64
CA ARG A 206 16.04 -9.67 -25.49
C ARG A 206 17.11 -9.26 -24.49
N ARG A 207 16.95 -9.63 -23.22
CA ARG A 207 17.89 -9.28 -22.15
C ARG A 207 19.33 -9.68 -22.45
N GLN A 208 19.55 -10.91 -22.93
CA GLN A 208 20.89 -11.37 -23.34
C GLN A 208 21.50 -10.51 -24.45
N GLU A 209 20.71 -10.09 -25.44
CA GLU A 209 21.20 -9.25 -26.54
C GLU A 209 21.60 -7.85 -26.03
N ALA A 210 20.82 -7.28 -25.11
CA ALA A 210 21.14 -5.99 -24.49
C ALA A 210 22.36 -6.06 -23.57
N ASP A 211 22.50 -7.13 -22.79
CA ASP A 211 23.65 -7.33 -21.91
C ASP A 211 24.93 -7.68 -22.71
N ASP A 212 24.84 -8.45 -23.81
CA ASP A 212 25.95 -8.70 -24.75
C ASP A 212 26.47 -7.40 -25.40
N LEU A 213 25.57 -6.46 -25.75
CA LEU A 213 25.91 -5.14 -26.26
C LEU A 213 26.60 -4.29 -25.18
N ARG A 214 26.01 -4.21 -23.99
CA ARG A 214 26.53 -3.40 -22.87
C ARG A 214 27.86 -3.93 -22.33
N ALA A 215 28.04 -5.25 -22.25
CA ALA A 215 29.31 -5.89 -21.87
C ALA A 215 30.47 -5.56 -22.83
N ARG A 216 30.17 -5.14 -24.06
CA ARG A 216 31.15 -4.66 -25.06
C ARG A 216 31.29 -3.14 -25.10
N GLY A 217 30.70 -2.42 -24.15
CA GLY A 217 30.72 -0.96 -24.10
C GLY A 217 29.91 -0.29 -25.20
N MET A 218 28.91 -0.98 -25.76
CA MET A 218 28.05 -0.49 -26.84
C MET A 218 26.73 0.05 -26.27
N VAL A 219 26.22 1.12 -26.87
CA VAL A 219 24.94 1.71 -26.44
C VAL A 219 23.72 0.97 -27.00
N VAL A 220 22.67 0.89 -26.19
CA VAL A 220 21.34 0.40 -26.59
C VAL A 220 20.36 1.56 -26.56
N VAL A 221 19.49 1.65 -27.57
CA VAL A 221 18.39 2.64 -27.65
C VAL A 221 17.11 1.89 -27.98
N SER A 222 15.98 2.25 -27.35
CA SER A 222 14.70 1.56 -27.55
C SER A 222 13.82 2.23 -28.61
N ASN A 223 13.25 1.43 -29.50
CA ASN A 223 12.20 1.83 -30.43
C ASN A 223 10.98 0.90 -30.33
N PHE A 224 9.77 1.45 -30.30
CA PHE A 224 8.54 0.70 -30.48
C PHE A 224 8.02 0.83 -31.91
N GLN A 225 7.80 -0.30 -32.57
CA GLN A 225 7.08 -0.38 -33.84
C GLN A 225 6.50 -1.79 -34.05
N PHE A 226 5.19 -1.94 -33.99
CA PHE A 226 4.53 -3.20 -34.35
C PHE A 226 4.23 -3.25 -35.85
N GLY A 227 3.45 -2.31 -36.37
CA GLY A 227 3.05 -2.12 -37.77
C GLY A 227 3.90 -1.07 -38.51
N LYS A 228 3.38 -0.51 -39.61
CA LYS A 228 3.87 0.79 -40.16
C LYS A 228 2.92 1.94 -39.83
N SER A 229 1.79 1.64 -39.17
CA SER A 229 0.60 2.48 -39.15
C SER A 229 -0.16 2.38 -37.83
N ASP A 230 0.56 2.04 -36.74
CA ASP A 230 0.01 1.82 -35.40
C ASP A 230 -0.79 3.05 -34.91
N TRP A 231 -0.26 4.23 -35.26
CA TRP A 231 -0.87 5.54 -35.05
C TRP A 231 -2.25 5.76 -35.71
N LEU A 232 -2.68 4.92 -36.68
CA LEU A 232 -4.05 4.97 -37.21
C LEU A 232 -5.11 4.59 -36.18
N GLY A 233 -4.74 3.85 -35.13
CA GLY A 233 -5.65 3.49 -34.03
C GLY A 233 -5.83 4.58 -32.96
N GLY A 234 -5.20 5.75 -33.13
CA GLY A 234 -5.34 6.90 -32.22
C GLY A 234 -4.93 6.59 -30.78
N ALA A 235 -5.50 7.34 -29.83
CA ALA A 235 -5.13 7.27 -28.41
C ALA A 235 -5.32 5.87 -27.79
N GLU A 236 -6.37 5.13 -28.18
CA GLU A 236 -6.65 3.81 -27.60
C GLU A 236 -5.65 2.74 -28.04
N GLN A 237 -5.20 2.78 -29.31
CA GLN A 237 -4.07 1.94 -29.74
C GLN A 237 -2.77 2.41 -29.08
N GLY A 238 -2.59 3.73 -28.91
CA GLY A 238 -1.43 4.33 -28.22
C GLY A 238 -1.26 3.82 -26.79
N ARG A 239 -2.33 3.70 -26.00
CA ARG A 239 -2.25 3.11 -24.65
C ARG A 239 -1.76 1.66 -24.68
N ARG A 240 -2.34 0.82 -25.55
CA ARG A 240 -2.04 -0.62 -25.63
C ARG A 240 -0.58 -0.86 -26.05
N ASP A 241 -0.13 -0.10 -27.04
CA ASP A 241 1.25 -0.14 -27.53
C ASP A 241 2.23 0.40 -26.47
N ALA A 242 1.86 1.46 -25.72
CA ALA A 242 2.66 1.96 -24.61
C ALA A 242 2.80 0.91 -23.48
N GLU A 243 1.68 0.30 -23.08
CA GLU A 243 1.64 -0.74 -22.04
C GLU A 243 2.51 -1.95 -22.43
N ARG A 244 2.42 -2.43 -23.68
CA ARG A 244 3.26 -3.55 -24.18
C ARG A 244 4.73 -3.15 -24.38
N GLY A 245 4.99 -1.95 -24.88
CA GLY A 245 6.35 -1.44 -25.12
C GLY A 245 7.14 -1.22 -23.84
N ILE A 246 6.52 -0.64 -22.81
CA ILE A 246 7.14 -0.46 -21.48
C ILE A 246 7.47 -1.82 -20.84
N ALA A 247 6.59 -2.81 -20.99
CA ALA A 247 6.87 -4.18 -20.54
C ALA A 247 8.09 -4.77 -21.27
N LEU A 248 8.10 -4.75 -22.61
CA LEU A 248 9.20 -5.27 -23.43
C LEU A 248 10.54 -4.54 -23.20
N HIS A 249 10.50 -3.23 -22.92
CA HIS A 249 11.67 -2.44 -22.52
C HIS A 249 12.28 -2.98 -21.21
N ARG A 250 11.45 -3.18 -20.18
CA ARG A 250 11.89 -3.68 -18.87
C ARG A 250 12.30 -5.16 -18.91
N GLU A 251 11.56 -6.00 -19.63
CA GLU A 251 11.93 -7.41 -19.91
C GLU A 251 13.32 -7.51 -20.55
N ALA A 252 13.67 -6.58 -21.44
CA ALA A 252 14.99 -6.50 -22.07
C ALA A 252 16.10 -5.88 -21.19
N GLY A 253 15.80 -5.45 -19.95
CA GLY A 253 16.77 -4.81 -19.05
C GLY A 253 16.90 -3.28 -19.24
N GLY A 254 15.94 -2.64 -19.89
CA GLY A 254 15.91 -1.21 -20.13
C GLY A 254 15.66 -0.41 -18.84
N PRO A 255 16.49 0.61 -18.53
CA PRO A 255 16.34 1.40 -17.32
C PRO A 255 15.23 2.44 -17.49
N ASP A 256 14.48 2.71 -16.42
CA ASP A 256 13.39 3.71 -16.45
C ASP A 256 13.84 5.18 -16.60
N THR A 257 15.14 5.42 -16.81
CA THR A 257 15.71 6.70 -17.26
C THR A 257 15.91 6.79 -18.78
N ALA A 258 15.88 5.69 -19.51
CA ALA A 258 16.06 5.68 -20.96
C ALA A 258 14.78 6.12 -21.70
N ALA A 259 14.97 6.74 -22.85
CA ALA A 259 13.88 7.15 -23.73
C ALA A 259 13.40 5.98 -24.60
N ILE A 260 12.14 6.04 -25.01
CA ILE A 260 11.54 5.12 -25.96
C ILE A 260 11.09 5.93 -27.17
N TYR A 261 11.70 5.64 -28.32
CA TYR A 261 11.23 6.17 -29.60
C TYR A 261 9.97 5.42 -30.02
N VAL A 262 8.93 6.13 -30.43
CA VAL A 262 7.68 5.55 -30.93
C VAL A 262 7.57 5.86 -32.42
N SER A 263 7.31 4.82 -33.22
CA SER A 263 7.43 4.92 -34.68
C SER A 263 6.18 5.43 -35.40
N VAL A 264 6.30 6.60 -36.01
CA VAL A 264 5.41 7.14 -37.05
C VAL A 264 6.08 6.92 -38.41
N ASP A 265 6.18 5.65 -38.83
CA ASP A 265 6.83 5.19 -40.08
C ASP A 265 5.99 5.52 -41.33
N ALA A 266 5.78 6.82 -41.53
CA ALA A 266 4.87 7.40 -42.51
C ALA A 266 5.28 8.85 -42.85
N SER A 267 4.70 9.39 -43.93
CA SER A 267 4.72 10.83 -44.21
C SER A 267 3.30 11.40 -44.07
N PRO A 268 2.78 11.59 -42.84
CA PRO A 268 1.40 12.02 -42.62
C PRO A 268 1.14 13.45 -43.09
N SER A 269 -0.12 13.75 -43.42
CA SER A 269 -0.60 15.14 -43.55
C SER A 269 -0.77 15.80 -42.18
N GLU A 270 -0.86 17.13 -42.14
CA GLU A 270 -1.14 17.85 -40.89
C GLU A 270 -2.52 17.50 -40.31
N GLU A 271 -3.48 17.14 -41.16
CA GLU A 271 -4.78 16.62 -40.74
C GLU A 271 -4.65 15.26 -40.03
N GLN A 272 -3.86 14.33 -40.60
CA GLN A 272 -3.55 13.04 -39.98
C GLN A 272 -2.74 13.20 -38.69
N TRP A 273 -1.86 14.20 -38.61
CA TRP A 273 -1.18 14.56 -37.37
C TRP A 273 -2.20 14.96 -36.29
N ASN A 274 -3.06 15.94 -36.58
CA ASN A 274 -4.01 16.49 -35.61
C ASN A 274 -5.06 15.45 -35.13
N SER A 275 -5.48 14.55 -36.02
CA SER A 275 -6.60 13.61 -35.79
C SER A 275 -6.18 12.22 -35.30
N LEU A 276 -4.99 11.72 -35.67
CA LEU A 276 -4.58 10.33 -35.41
C LEU A 276 -3.22 10.25 -34.70
N VAL A 277 -2.18 10.86 -35.26
CA VAL A 277 -0.80 10.73 -34.74
C VAL A 277 -0.66 11.40 -33.37
N ARG A 278 -1.13 12.65 -33.21
CA ARG A 278 -1.03 13.36 -31.92
C ARG A 278 -1.81 12.66 -30.81
N PRO A 279 -3.07 12.22 -30.98
CA PRO A 279 -3.76 11.42 -29.95
C PRO A 279 -3.04 10.12 -29.60
N TYR A 280 -2.51 9.39 -30.58
CA TYR A 280 -1.72 8.18 -30.35
C TYR A 280 -0.46 8.46 -29.52
N LEU A 281 0.31 9.50 -29.88
CA LEU A 281 1.53 9.87 -29.16
C LEU A 281 1.26 10.52 -27.80
N GLN A 282 0.14 11.22 -27.60
CA GLN A 282 -0.26 11.73 -26.29
C GLN A 282 -0.56 10.57 -25.34
N ALA A 283 -1.26 9.52 -25.77
CA ALA A 283 -1.49 8.34 -24.94
C ALA A 283 -0.19 7.61 -24.53
N TRP A 284 0.83 7.64 -25.40
CA TRP A 284 2.19 7.24 -25.04
C TRP A 284 2.86 8.20 -24.03
N GLN A 285 2.70 9.50 -24.21
CA GLN A 285 3.22 10.56 -23.32
C GLN A 285 2.63 10.47 -21.91
N ASP A 286 1.33 10.17 -21.79
CA ASP A 286 0.61 10.01 -20.53
C ASP A 286 1.04 8.76 -19.75
N ARG A 287 1.70 7.79 -20.42
CA ARG A 287 2.27 6.58 -19.81
C ARG A 287 3.77 6.69 -19.51
N LEU A 288 4.55 7.35 -20.37
CA LEU A 288 6.01 7.48 -20.22
C LEU A 288 6.47 8.73 -19.46
N GLY A 289 5.64 9.78 -19.44
CA GLY A 289 6.10 11.14 -19.23
C GLY A 289 6.76 11.72 -20.48
N LYS A 290 6.57 13.03 -20.69
CA LYS A 290 7.11 13.77 -21.84
C LYS A 290 8.62 13.58 -22.02
N ASP A 291 9.37 13.62 -20.93
CA ASP A 291 10.84 13.60 -20.96
C ASP A 291 11.44 12.26 -21.37
N ARG A 292 10.65 11.18 -21.42
CA ARG A 292 11.06 9.86 -21.93
C ARG A 292 10.50 9.52 -23.31
N LEU A 293 9.54 10.29 -23.83
CA LEU A 293 8.94 10.03 -25.12
C LEU A 293 9.83 10.55 -26.26
N GLY A 294 10.31 9.61 -27.08
CA GLY A 294 10.93 9.89 -28.37
C GLY A 294 9.97 9.62 -29.53
N LEU A 295 10.16 10.32 -30.65
CA LEU A 295 9.40 10.09 -31.88
C LEU A 295 10.34 9.66 -33.02
N TYR A 296 10.05 8.55 -33.68
CA TYR A 296 10.65 8.23 -34.99
C TYR A 296 9.71 8.72 -36.10
N CYS A 297 10.11 9.77 -36.83
CA CYS A 297 9.23 10.48 -37.79
C CYS A 297 10.00 11.37 -38.79
N ASN A 298 9.29 12.09 -39.67
CA ASN A 298 9.88 12.99 -40.69
C ASN A 298 9.95 14.48 -40.28
N TYR A 299 10.59 15.31 -41.12
CA TYR A 299 10.84 16.74 -40.81
C TYR A 299 9.56 17.49 -40.38
N PRO A 300 8.43 17.47 -41.12
CA PRO A 300 7.22 18.21 -40.70
C PRO A 300 6.59 17.65 -39.42
N THR A 301 6.67 16.34 -39.19
CA THR A 301 6.14 15.73 -37.96
C THR A 301 6.93 16.18 -36.73
N ILE A 302 8.24 16.43 -36.85
CA ILE A 302 9.04 17.00 -35.75
C ILE A 302 8.64 18.46 -35.49
N ASP A 303 8.40 19.28 -36.52
CA ASP A 303 7.89 20.66 -36.35
C ASP A 303 6.53 20.67 -35.62
N TRP A 304 5.59 19.81 -36.03
CA TRP A 304 4.26 19.71 -35.38
C TRP A 304 4.35 19.15 -33.95
N ALA A 305 5.23 18.17 -33.69
CA ALA A 305 5.44 17.63 -32.35
C ALA A 305 6.01 18.67 -31.39
N ILE A 306 6.98 19.50 -31.83
CA ILE A 306 7.53 20.60 -31.04
C ILE A 306 6.47 21.67 -30.79
N ARG A 307 5.70 22.06 -31.81
CA ARG A 307 4.61 23.06 -31.69
C ARG A 307 3.53 22.61 -30.70
N ASP A 308 3.13 21.35 -30.78
CA ASP A 308 2.05 20.78 -29.95
C ASP A 308 2.58 20.21 -28.61
N GLY A 309 3.89 20.31 -28.36
CA GLY A 309 4.52 19.95 -27.09
C GLY A 309 4.65 18.44 -26.83
N ILE A 310 4.65 17.60 -27.85
CA ILE A 310 4.68 16.13 -27.76
C ILE A 310 6.12 15.60 -27.80
N GLY A 311 6.55 14.96 -26.70
CA GLY A 311 7.86 14.33 -26.56
C GLY A 311 9.03 15.31 -26.42
N THR A 312 10.24 14.75 -26.31
CA THR A 312 11.51 15.49 -26.20
C THR A 312 12.60 14.96 -27.13
N TYR A 313 12.61 13.65 -27.39
CA TYR A 313 13.60 13.00 -28.26
C TYR A 313 13.06 12.83 -29.70
N PHE A 314 13.93 12.98 -30.69
CA PHE A 314 13.52 12.93 -32.11
C PHE A 314 14.52 12.11 -32.94
N TRP A 315 14.05 11.01 -33.52
CA TRP A 315 14.79 10.18 -34.47
C TRP A 315 14.19 10.40 -35.85
N MET A 316 14.96 11.02 -36.73
CA MET A 316 14.44 11.49 -38.01
C MET A 316 14.61 10.46 -39.12
N HIS A 317 13.59 10.30 -39.98
CA HIS A 317 13.68 9.61 -41.26
C HIS A 317 13.49 10.54 -42.47
N ASN A 318 13.89 10.06 -43.65
CA ASN A 318 13.95 10.88 -44.87
C ASN A 318 12.62 10.98 -45.66
N TRP A 319 11.66 10.08 -45.46
CA TRP A 319 10.38 10.10 -46.20
C TRP A 319 9.55 11.36 -45.89
N GLY A 320 9.39 12.25 -46.87
CA GLY A 320 8.71 13.55 -46.72
C GLY A 320 9.62 14.69 -46.23
N SER A 321 10.91 14.41 -45.96
CA SER A 321 11.85 15.38 -45.39
C SER A 321 12.64 16.20 -46.42
N ASN A 322 12.45 15.94 -47.71
CA ASN A 322 13.03 16.70 -48.84
C ASN A 322 14.56 16.95 -48.74
N GLY A 323 15.31 15.95 -48.25
CA GLY A 323 16.77 16.03 -48.10
C GLY A 323 17.28 16.92 -46.96
N ARG A 324 16.38 17.52 -46.17
CA ARG A 324 16.73 18.31 -44.97
C ARG A 324 16.95 17.39 -43.77
N VAL A 325 17.71 17.87 -42.79
CA VAL A 325 17.80 17.29 -41.45
C VAL A 325 17.25 18.32 -40.45
N HIS A 326 16.41 17.88 -39.51
CA HIS A 326 15.73 18.77 -38.57
C HIS A 326 16.69 19.17 -37.43
N PRO A 327 16.81 20.47 -37.08
CA PRO A 327 17.76 20.93 -36.06
C PRO A 327 17.46 20.44 -34.63
N ALA A 328 16.27 19.88 -34.37
CA ALA A 328 15.92 19.21 -33.11
C ALA A 328 16.13 17.68 -33.15
N ALA A 329 16.50 17.08 -34.28
CA ALA A 329 16.79 15.66 -34.36
C ALA A 329 18.00 15.29 -33.49
N HIS A 330 17.86 14.20 -32.74
CA HIS A 330 18.88 13.60 -31.89
C HIS A 330 19.55 12.41 -32.62
N LEU A 331 18.77 11.68 -33.41
CA LEU A 331 19.20 10.59 -34.30
C LEU A 331 18.67 10.84 -35.72
N HIS A 332 19.34 10.32 -36.75
CA HIS A 332 18.88 10.42 -38.15
C HIS A 332 19.18 9.13 -38.94
N GLN A 333 18.13 8.47 -39.44
CA GLN A 333 18.22 7.34 -40.37
C GLN A 333 18.48 7.87 -41.78
N PHE A 334 19.64 7.52 -42.35
CA PHE A 334 20.09 8.09 -43.64
C PHE A 334 20.26 7.05 -44.76
N GLU A 335 20.33 5.76 -44.43
CA GLU A 335 20.55 4.66 -45.39
C GLU A 335 19.78 3.42 -44.92
N ILE A 336 18.96 2.84 -45.82
CA ILE A 336 17.95 1.82 -45.49
C ILE A 336 18.14 0.59 -46.39
N ASP A 337 18.29 -0.59 -45.78
CA ASP A 337 18.55 -1.91 -46.39
C ASP A 337 19.50 -1.83 -47.60
N LYS A 338 20.70 -1.28 -47.37
CA LYS A 338 21.83 -1.25 -48.33
C LYS A 338 23.05 -2.03 -47.88
N GLN A 339 23.09 -2.43 -46.61
CA GLN A 339 24.22 -3.16 -46.03
C GLN A 339 23.73 -4.34 -45.21
N LYS A 340 24.65 -5.26 -44.90
CA LYS A 340 24.36 -6.44 -44.10
C LYS A 340 25.43 -6.65 -43.05
N VAL A 341 25.00 -6.92 -41.81
CA VAL A 341 25.87 -7.39 -40.73
C VAL A 341 25.56 -8.87 -40.53
N ALA A 342 26.56 -9.73 -40.73
CA ALA A 342 26.43 -11.20 -40.65
C ALA A 342 25.25 -11.79 -41.46
N GLY A 343 24.91 -11.17 -42.61
CA GLY A 343 23.83 -11.60 -43.50
C GLY A 343 22.45 -10.98 -43.23
N VAL A 344 22.24 -10.41 -42.05
CA VAL A 344 21.03 -9.66 -41.68
C VAL A 344 21.05 -8.29 -42.37
N GLY A 345 19.95 -7.89 -43.02
CA GLY A 345 19.77 -6.54 -43.58
C GLY A 345 19.67 -5.49 -42.47
N ILE A 346 20.38 -4.36 -42.64
CA ILE A 346 20.45 -3.29 -41.63
C ILE A 346 20.17 -1.91 -42.22
N ASP A 347 19.69 -1.04 -41.33
CA ASP A 347 19.52 0.39 -41.54
C ASP A 347 20.57 1.16 -40.71
N ARG A 348 21.00 2.33 -41.21
CA ARG A 348 22.11 3.10 -40.64
C ARG A 348 21.63 4.44 -40.11
N ASN A 349 21.94 4.66 -38.83
CA ASN A 349 21.53 5.83 -38.08
C ASN A 349 22.75 6.62 -37.63
N ARG A 350 22.72 7.95 -37.76
CA ARG A 350 23.75 8.85 -37.23
C ARG A 350 23.25 9.51 -35.96
N ILE A 351 24.10 9.56 -34.93
CA ILE A 351 23.86 10.37 -33.73
C ILE A 351 24.15 11.84 -34.06
N LEU A 352 23.21 12.73 -33.78
CA LEU A 352 23.31 14.16 -34.04
C LEU A 352 23.47 15.00 -32.77
N LYS A 353 22.99 14.51 -31.63
CA LYS A 353 23.06 15.16 -30.31
C LYS A 353 23.23 14.12 -29.22
N GLU A 354 23.68 14.56 -28.06
CA GLU A 354 23.64 13.80 -26.81
C GLU A 354 22.94 14.63 -25.71
N PRO A 355 22.15 14.01 -24.80
CA PRO A 355 21.72 12.61 -24.84
C PRO A 355 20.82 12.31 -26.05
N PHE A 356 20.69 11.04 -26.42
CA PHE A 356 19.81 10.57 -27.50
C PHE A 356 18.91 9.40 -27.06
N GLY A 357 18.74 9.18 -25.75
CA GLY A 357 17.90 8.12 -25.20
C GLY A 357 18.62 6.80 -24.94
N GLN A 358 19.95 6.81 -24.87
CA GLN A 358 20.77 5.62 -24.62
C GLN A 358 20.57 5.02 -23.22
N TRP A 359 20.71 3.70 -23.12
CA TRP A 359 20.80 2.97 -21.86
C TRP A 359 22.19 3.14 -21.22
N GLY A 360 22.28 3.04 -19.89
CA GLY A 360 23.51 3.30 -19.10
C GLY A 360 24.67 2.32 -19.35
N SER A 361 25.89 2.82 -19.15
CA SER A 361 27.16 2.26 -19.65
C SER A 361 27.83 1.18 -18.78
N THR A 362 27.36 0.91 -17.55
CA THR A 362 28.06 0.02 -16.60
C THR A 362 27.82 -1.47 -16.87
N PRO A 363 28.86 -2.32 -16.97
CA PRO A 363 28.77 -3.79 -17.00
C PRO A 363 28.89 -4.43 -15.59
N ALA A 364 28.55 -5.71 -15.45
CA ALA A 364 28.51 -6.44 -14.17
C ALA A 364 29.72 -7.39 -13.95
N PRO A 365 30.25 -7.56 -12.72
CA PRO A 365 31.36 -8.49 -12.40
C PRO A 365 30.90 -9.90 -11.98
N VAL A 366 31.86 -10.84 -11.79
CA VAL A 366 31.65 -12.27 -11.49
C VAL A 366 32.66 -12.78 -10.44
N THR A 367 32.22 -13.59 -9.47
CA THR A 367 33.07 -14.37 -8.53
C THR A 367 32.33 -15.58 -7.92
N GLU A 368 33.10 -16.55 -7.39
CA GLU A 368 32.67 -17.86 -6.84
C GLU A 368 33.19 -18.05 -5.38
N PRO A 369 32.72 -19.06 -4.60
CA PRO A 369 32.28 -18.81 -3.21
C PRO A 369 33.13 -19.39 -2.05
N ALA A 370 32.65 -19.15 -0.83
CA ALA A 370 33.01 -19.85 0.41
C ALA A 370 31.75 -20.15 1.26
N ARG A 371 31.74 -21.24 2.03
CA ARG A 371 30.55 -21.74 2.77
C ARG A 371 30.37 -21.10 4.18
N PRO A 372 29.12 -21.12 4.73
CA PRO A 372 28.65 -20.04 5.59
C PRO A 372 28.55 -20.36 7.10
N GLY A 373 28.37 -19.31 7.90
CA GLY A 373 27.73 -19.36 9.22
C GLY A 373 26.21 -19.06 9.14
N PRO A 374 25.49 -19.02 10.27
CA PRO A 374 24.04 -18.76 10.27
C PRO A 374 23.72 -17.36 9.74
N ILE A 375 22.71 -17.27 8.87
CA ILE A 375 22.32 -16.05 8.15
C ILE A 375 21.09 -15.44 8.83
N ALA A 376 21.09 -14.11 9.00
CA ALA A 376 19.91 -13.38 9.45
C ALA A 376 18.90 -13.24 8.30
N ALA A 377 17.62 -13.53 8.58
CA ALA A 377 16.54 -13.28 7.63
C ALA A 377 16.33 -11.77 7.42
N ASP A 378 15.95 -11.42 6.18
CA ASP A 378 15.19 -10.22 5.72
C ASP A 378 15.62 -9.77 4.30
N ALA A 379 16.84 -10.08 3.86
CA ALA A 379 17.38 -9.62 2.58
C ALA A 379 16.91 -10.40 1.33
N GLY A 380 16.27 -11.57 1.49
CA GLY A 380 15.90 -12.47 0.40
C GLY A 380 17.09 -13.19 -0.27
N TYR A 381 16.82 -13.91 -1.36
CA TYR A 381 17.84 -14.67 -2.10
C TYR A 381 17.83 -14.37 -3.62
N PRO A 382 18.98 -14.42 -4.30
CA PRO A 382 19.04 -14.25 -5.75
C PRO A 382 18.51 -15.49 -6.47
N ILE A 383 17.58 -15.28 -7.41
CA ILE A 383 17.13 -16.30 -8.37
C ILE A 383 17.80 -16.00 -9.71
N THR A 384 18.68 -16.89 -10.19
CA THR A 384 19.34 -16.73 -11.50
C THR A 384 18.62 -17.55 -12.58
N TRP A 385 18.60 -17.07 -13.82
CA TRP A 385 18.05 -17.84 -14.94
C TRP A 385 19.12 -18.77 -15.52
N TYR A 386 18.80 -20.06 -15.64
CA TYR A 386 19.69 -21.09 -16.19
C TYR A 386 18.89 -22.09 -17.02
N GLY A 387 18.78 -21.88 -18.33
CA GLY A 387 17.80 -22.57 -19.18
C GLY A 387 17.92 -24.10 -19.20
N GLY A 388 16.93 -24.77 -18.61
CA GLY A 388 16.70 -26.21 -18.73
C GLY A 388 15.67 -26.53 -19.84
N PRO A 389 15.27 -27.81 -20.00
CA PRO A 389 14.30 -28.19 -21.02
C PRO A 389 12.89 -27.91 -20.51
N GLY A 390 12.11 -27.16 -21.28
CA GLY A 390 10.68 -26.93 -21.01
C GLY A 390 9.90 -26.99 -22.31
N TYR A 391 8.66 -27.47 -22.26
CA TYR A 391 7.85 -27.61 -23.45
C TYR A 391 6.77 -26.53 -23.51
N ASP A 392 6.69 -25.87 -24.67
CA ASP A 392 5.79 -24.76 -24.92
C ASP A 392 4.36 -25.25 -25.22
N ALA A 393 3.75 -25.86 -24.21
CA ALA A 393 2.31 -26.15 -24.16
C ALA A 393 1.50 -25.00 -23.51
N GLY A 394 2.15 -23.86 -23.23
CA GLY A 394 1.69 -22.85 -22.29
C GLY A 394 1.50 -23.42 -20.87
N HIS A 395 0.67 -22.74 -20.09
CA HIS A 395 0.14 -23.19 -18.80
C HIS A 395 -1.36 -22.87 -18.68
N GLY A 396 -2.06 -23.63 -17.85
CA GLY A 396 -3.36 -23.21 -17.32
C GLY A 396 -3.19 -22.25 -16.14
N ALA A 397 -4.30 -21.86 -15.50
CA ALA A 397 -4.22 -21.19 -14.21
C ALA A 397 -3.45 -22.07 -13.20
N TYR A 398 -2.42 -21.52 -12.56
CA TYR A 398 -1.60 -22.27 -11.61
C TYR A 398 -2.41 -22.60 -10.34
N LEU A 399 -2.58 -23.90 -10.12
CA LEU A 399 -3.24 -24.43 -8.94
C LEU A 399 -2.23 -24.70 -7.83
N ARG A 400 -1.11 -25.38 -8.15
CA ARG A 400 -0.19 -25.92 -7.14
C ARG A 400 1.27 -25.60 -7.38
N ILE A 401 2.04 -25.55 -6.30
CA ILE A 401 3.49 -25.68 -6.28
C ILE A 401 3.80 -27.12 -5.85
N TYR A 402 4.56 -27.87 -6.63
CA TYR A 402 5.02 -29.21 -6.24
C TYR A 402 6.51 -29.19 -5.90
N LEU A 403 6.84 -29.79 -4.76
CA LEU A 403 8.18 -30.05 -4.30
C LEU A 403 8.64 -31.45 -4.75
N HIS A 404 9.87 -31.50 -5.27
CA HIS A 404 10.55 -32.70 -5.76
C HIS A 404 11.95 -32.80 -5.16
N THR A 405 12.61 -33.95 -5.29
CA THR A 405 14.07 -34.06 -5.20
C THR A 405 14.66 -34.55 -6.53
N THR A 406 15.90 -34.16 -6.83
CA THR A 406 16.56 -34.54 -8.09
C THR A 406 17.18 -35.95 -8.07
N GLU A 407 16.97 -36.70 -6.98
CA GLU A 407 17.42 -38.06 -6.70
C GLU A 407 18.87 -38.36 -7.07
N ASN A 408 19.75 -37.44 -6.70
CA ASN A 408 21.19 -37.49 -6.93
C ASN A 408 21.97 -37.39 -5.60
N GLN A 409 23.30 -37.44 -5.70
CA GLN A 409 24.17 -37.45 -4.54
C GLN A 409 24.21 -36.08 -3.86
N GLU A 410 23.79 -36.04 -2.59
CA GLU A 410 23.87 -34.88 -1.71
C GLU A 410 25.26 -34.22 -1.74
N TRP A 411 25.27 -32.88 -1.61
CA TRP A 411 26.45 -32.02 -1.48
C TRP A 411 27.48 -32.00 -2.63
N THR A 412 27.42 -32.94 -3.57
CA THR A 412 28.39 -33.03 -4.69
C THR A 412 27.88 -32.50 -6.02
N THR A 413 26.56 -32.38 -6.16
CA THR A 413 25.89 -31.89 -7.37
C THR A 413 25.31 -30.50 -7.11
N ARG A 414 25.57 -29.53 -8.01
CA ARG A 414 24.93 -28.20 -8.00
C ARG A 414 23.66 -28.20 -8.86
N ALA A 415 22.83 -27.18 -8.67
CA ALA A 415 21.63 -26.96 -9.46
C ALA A 415 21.93 -26.81 -10.96
N GLU A 416 23.00 -26.11 -11.35
CA GLU A 416 23.39 -25.95 -12.76
C GLU A 416 23.67 -27.31 -13.42
N ASN A 417 24.37 -28.21 -12.72
CA ASN A 417 24.70 -29.54 -13.23
C ASN A 417 23.44 -30.39 -13.51
N VAL A 418 22.38 -30.21 -12.72
CA VAL A 418 21.08 -30.87 -12.94
C VAL A 418 20.36 -30.24 -14.13
N ALA A 419 20.34 -28.91 -14.25
CA ALA A 419 19.76 -28.22 -15.40
C ALA A 419 20.44 -28.64 -16.72
N ASP A 420 21.78 -28.71 -16.72
CA ASP A 420 22.59 -29.19 -17.84
C ASP A 420 22.33 -30.67 -18.16
N TYR A 421 22.10 -31.51 -17.15
CA TYR A 421 21.72 -32.91 -17.34
C TYR A 421 20.33 -33.02 -18.00
N GLN A 422 19.33 -32.35 -17.43
CA GLN A 422 17.97 -32.32 -17.97
C GLN A 422 17.98 -31.80 -19.42
N ALA A 423 18.67 -30.69 -19.70
CA ALA A 423 18.73 -30.10 -21.05
C ALA A 423 19.26 -31.05 -22.13
N ARG A 424 20.10 -32.02 -21.73
CA ARG A 424 20.67 -33.07 -22.60
C ARG A 424 19.80 -34.32 -22.71
N GLN A 425 19.16 -34.78 -21.63
CA GLN A 425 18.33 -36.00 -21.66
C GLN A 425 16.88 -35.74 -22.12
N GLN A 426 16.31 -34.60 -21.71
CA GLN A 426 14.94 -34.18 -21.99
C GLN A 426 13.87 -35.20 -21.52
N ASP A 427 14.15 -35.86 -20.40
CA ASP A 427 13.36 -36.91 -19.75
C ASP A 427 12.49 -36.40 -18.58
N GLY A 428 12.91 -35.30 -17.94
CA GLY A 428 12.13 -34.58 -16.92
C GLY A 428 12.66 -33.16 -16.69
N SER A 429 11.85 -32.29 -16.10
CA SER A 429 12.27 -30.92 -15.81
C SER A 429 11.47 -30.20 -14.73
N TYR A 430 12.09 -29.17 -14.14
CA TYR A 430 11.50 -28.38 -13.08
C TYR A 430 11.50 -26.89 -13.44
N HIS A 431 10.68 -26.07 -12.78
CA HIS A 431 10.74 -24.62 -12.97
C HIS A 431 11.91 -24.04 -12.17
N TYR A 432 12.10 -24.50 -10.94
CA TYR A 432 13.19 -24.05 -10.08
C TYR A 432 13.99 -25.25 -9.57
N LEU A 433 15.31 -25.07 -9.48
CA LEU A 433 16.24 -25.97 -8.81
C LEU A 433 16.91 -25.23 -7.66
N VAL A 434 16.99 -25.85 -6.49
CA VAL A 434 17.58 -25.26 -5.28
C VAL A 434 18.61 -26.20 -4.68
N ASP A 435 19.88 -25.78 -4.64
CA ASP A 435 20.94 -26.46 -3.90
C ASP A 435 21.22 -25.77 -2.55
N ASP A 436 22.36 -26.02 -1.90
CA ASP A 436 22.70 -25.40 -0.61
C ASP A 436 23.28 -23.97 -0.76
N GLU A 437 23.55 -23.54 -1.99
CA GLU A 437 24.18 -22.26 -2.35
C GLU A 437 23.31 -21.37 -3.24
N HIS A 438 22.57 -21.96 -4.20
CA HIS A 438 21.87 -21.25 -5.27
C HIS A 438 20.38 -21.60 -5.39
N ILE A 439 19.61 -20.62 -5.88
CA ILE A 439 18.31 -20.83 -6.52
C ILE A 439 18.49 -20.50 -8.01
N ILE A 440 18.13 -21.44 -8.88
CA ILE A 440 18.08 -21.19 -10.32
C ILE A 440 16.66 -21.46 -10.87
N ASN A 441 16.17 -20.58 -11.74
CA ASN A 441 14.96 -20.79 -12.54
C ASN A 441 15.38 -21.35 -13.90
N THR A 442 14.86 -22.52 -14.28
CA THR A 442 15.34 -23.29 -15.43
C THR A 442 14.28 -23.53 -16.49
N VAL A 443 13.02 -23.67 -16.07
CA VAL A 443 11.86 -23.50 -16.96
C VAL A 443 11.08 -22.27 -16.48
N THR A 444 10.82 -21.35 -17.40
CA THR A 444 10.05 -20.14 -17.10
C THR A 444 8.63 -20.54 -16.73
N THR A 445 8.04 -19.88 -15.72
CA THR A 445 6.65 -20.09 -15.27
C THR A 445 5.60 -19.50 -16.25
N LYS A 446 5.87 -19.67 -17.55
CA LYS A 446 4.97 -19.51 -18.69
C LYS A 446 4.96 -20.77 -19.57
N ASN A 447 5.96 -21.66 -19.43
CA ASN A 447 6.14 -22.88 -20.23
C ASN A 447 6.07 -24.10 -19.31
N THR A 448 5.39 -25.16 -19.76
CA THR A 448 5.26 -26.38 -18.96
C THR A 448 6.60 -27.08 -18.73
N ALA A 449 7.04 -27.13 -17.46
CA ALA A 449 8.07 -28.06 -16.99
C ALA A 449 7.51 -29.49 -16.84
N TRP A 450 8.39 -30.49 -16.89
CA TRP A 450 8.05 -31.92 -16.85
C TRP A 450 8.40 -32.55 -15.49
N GLY A 451 7.77 -32.07 -14.42
CA GLY A 451 8.00 -32.55 -13.06
C GLY A 451 6.96 -33.56 -12.58
N VAL A 452 5.68 -33.35 -12.90
CA VAL A 452 4.51 -34.00 -12.26
C VAL A 452 3.46 -34.48 -13.29
N LEU A 453 3.95 -35.09 -14.36
CA LEU A 453 3.17 -35.83 -15.38
C LEU A 453 1.91 -35.10 -15.88
N SER A 454 0.70 -35.61 -15.62
CA SER A 454 -0.53 -35.02 -16.18
C SER A 454 -0.94 -33.69 -15.53
N ASP A 455 -0.39 -33.30 -14.37
CA ASP A 455 -0.65 -32.01 -13.70
C ASP A 455 0.40 -30.92 -14.01
N ASN A 456 1.42 -31.26 -14.81
CA ASN A 456 2.47 -30.36 -15.26
C ASN A 456 1.96 -28.99 -15.77
N ARG A 457 0.83 -28.97 -16.49
CA ARG A 457 0.25 -27.74 -17.06
C ARG A 457 -0.41 -26.80 -16.05
N VAL A 458 -0.72 -27.27 -14.84
CA VAL A 458 -1.43 -26.49 -13.81
C VAL A 458 -0.59 -26.25 -12.55
N SER A 459 0.72 -26.51 -12.63
CA SER A 459 1.58 -26.43 -11.45
C SER A 459 3.01 -25.96 -11.74
N VAL A 460 3.58 -25.25 -10.77
CA VAL A 460 4.99 -24.88 -10.72
C VAL A 460 5.76 -25.98 -10.01
N GLN A 461 6.97 -26.30 -10.49
CA GLN A 461 7.78 -27.39 -9.97
C GLN A 461 9.05 -26.82 -9.34
N ILE A 462 9.31 -27.12 -8.07
CA ILE A 462 10.55 -26.75 -7.36
C ILE A 462 11.22 -28.05 -6.94
N ALA A 463 12.42 -28.36 -7.45
CA ALA A 463 13.18 -29.52 -6.98
C ALA A 463 14.39 -29.12 -6.14
N MET A 464 14.55 -29.79 -5.02
CA MET A 464 15.75 -29.71 -4.19
C MET A 464 16.83 -30.61 -4.77
N VAL A 465 18.06 -30.10 -4.84
CA VAL A 465 19.21 -30.90 -5.26
C VAL A 465 19.62 -31.81 -4.10
N GLY A 466 19.42 -33.11 -4.27
CA GLY A 466 19.53 -34.14 -3.24
C GLY A 466 18.61 -35.34 -3.50
N THR A 467 18.32 -36.12 -2.45
CA THR A 467 17.48 -37.34 -2.50
C THR A 467 16.41 -37.36 -1.40
N SER A 468 15.29 -38.05 -1.63
CA SER A 468 14.25 -38.31 -0.62
C SER A 468 14.50 -39.55 0.26
N GLY A 469 15.53 -40.36 -0.01
CA GLY A 469 15.86 -41.56 0.80
C GLY A 469 16.86 -41.32 1.95
N THR A 470 16.88 -42.22 2.94
CA THR A 470 17.93 -42.23 3.99
C THR A 470 19.30 -42.60 3.41
N VAL A 471 20.34 -41.82 3.71
CA VAL A 471 21.72 -42.08 3.22
C VAL A 471 22.67 -42.51 4.35
N GLU A 472 22.70 -43.80 4.66
CA GLU A 472 23.67 -44.37 5.63
C GLU A 472 25.07 -44.58 5.02
N THR A 473 25.15 -44.87 3.72
CA THR A 473 26.40 -44.83 2.92
C THR A 473 26.04 -44.88 1.43
N TRP A 474 26.59 -43.98 0.62
CA TRP A 474 26.31 -43.94 -0.83
C TRP A 474 27.19 -44.94 -1.59
N SER A 475 26.64 -46.09 -1.97
CA SER A 475 27.35 -47.17 -2.67
C SER A 475 27.36 -47.05 -4.20
N GLY A 476 26.95 -45.91 -4.75
CA GLY A 476 26.78 -45.69 -6.19
C GLY A 476 25.40 -46.09 -6.74
N ALA A 477 24.55 -46.69 -5.91
CA ALA A 477 23.14 -46.90 -6.19
C ALA A 477 22.28 -45.80 -5.55
N ASN A 478 21.18 -45.42 -6.20
CA ASN A 478 20.23 -44.45 -5.69
C ASN A 478 19.59 -44.97 -4.36
N PRO A 479 19.67 -44.21 -3.24
CA PRO A 479 19.07 -44.60 -1.96
C PRO A 479 17.56 -44.35 -1.89
N ASN A 480 16.95 -43.71 -2.89
CA ASN A 480 15.52 -43.42 -2.93
C ASN A 480 14.67 -44.71 -2.92
N ARG A 481 14.14 -45.06 -1.74
CA ARG A 481 13.26 -46.20 -1.52
C ARG A 481 12.08 -45.79 -0.65
N GLU A 482 10.88 -46.10 -1.09
CA GLU A 482 9.62 -45.70 -0.45
C GLU A 482 9.51 -46.24 0.99
N GLU A 483 10.16 -47.38 1.28
CA GLU A 483 10.22 -47.98 2.62
C GLU A 483 11.33 -47.36 3.52
N ARG A 484 12.07 -46.36 3.03
CA ARG A 484 13.18 -45.67 3.73
C ARG A 484 13.23 -44.14 3.45
N PRO A 485 12.16 -43.38 3.77
CA PRO A 485 12.17 -41.92 3.64
C PRO A 485 13.23 -41.26 4.53
N LYS A 486 13.90 -40.24 4.01
CA LYS A 486 14.78 -39.33 4.77
C LYS A 486 14.00 -38.77 5.98
N THR A 487 14.60 -38.80 7.16
CA THR A 487 13.93 -38.37 8.40
C THR A 487 13.79 -36.84 8.46
N ARG A 488 12.90 -36.35 9.33
CA ARG A 488 12.70 -34.89 9.52
C ARG A 488 14.00 -34.19 9.91
N GLU A 489 14.80 -34.82 10.76
CA GLU A 489 16.10 -34.32 11.24
C GLU A 489 17.13 -34.27 10.11
N GLN A 490 17.11 -35.27 9.21
CA GLN A 490 17.96 -35.30 8.02
C GLN A 490 17.56 -34.26 6.97
N TRP A 491 16.28 -33.86 6.90
CA TRP A 491 15.86 -32.68 6.12
C TRP A 491 16.33 -31.39 6.77
N LEU A 492 16.11 -31.22 8.07
CA LEU A 492 16.47 -30.02 8.82
C LEU A 492 17.99 -29.74 8.83
N ALA A 493 18.84 -30.76 8.64
CA ALA A 493 20.27 -30.58 8.43
C ALA A 493 20.67 -29.70 7.21
N HIS A 494 19.72 -29.40 6.30
CA HIS A 494 19.91 -28.51 5.15
C HIS A 494 19.21 -27.14 5.33
N GLU A 495 19.28 -26.53 6.52
CA GLU A 495 18.57 -25.29 6.90
C GLU A 495 18.53 -24.22 5.79
N LYS A 496 19.69 -23.85 5.22
CA LYS A 496 19.77 -22.83 4.15
C LYS A 496 19.07 -23.24 2.86
N LYS A 497 19.10 -24.52 2.47
CA LYS A 497 18.37 -25.04 1.29
C LYS A 497 16.85 -24.94 1.53
N LEU A 498 16.41 -25.27 2.74
CA LEU A 498 14.99 -25.18 3.13
C LEU A 498 14.49 -23.72 3.15
N ASP A 499 15.29 -22.77 3.65
CA ASP A 499 14.94 -21.35 3.68
C ASP A 499 14.99 -20.70 2.27
N MET A 500 15.90 -21.15 1.40
CA MET A 500 15.89 -20.79 -0.02
C MET A 500 14.67 -21.38 -0.77
N VAL A 501 14.28 -22.63 -0.52
CA VAL A 501 13.02 -23.21 -1.04
C VAL A 501 11.81 -22.42 -0.54
N ALA A 502 11.81 -22.02 0.73
CA ALA A 502 10.76 -21.17 1.31
C ALA A 502 10.66 -19.81 0.61
N PHE A 503 11.79 -19.18 0.29
CA PHE A 503 11.82 -17.96 -0.52
C PHE A 503 11.25 -18.17 -1.93
N VAL A 504 11.58 -19.26 -2.63
CA VAL A 504 10.98 -19.58 -3.95
C VAL A 504 9.47 -19.79 -3.82
N ILE A 505 9.01 -20.51 -2.81
CA ILE A 505 7.57 -20.69 -2.53
C ILE A 505 6.92 -19.31 -2.34
N ALA A 506 7.53 -18.41 -1.57
CA ALA A 506 7.01 -17.05 -1.33
C ALA A 506 6.94 -16.20 -2.60
N THR A 507 7.94 -16.30 -3.49
CA THR A 507 7.95 -15.63 -4.81
C THR A 507 6.85 -16.19 -5.71
N VAL A 508 6.83 -17.50 -5.93
CA VAL A 508 5.87 -18.16 -6.83
C VAL A 508 4.42 -18.02 -6.33
N ALA A 509 4.20 -18.08 -5.02
CA ALA A 509 2.89 -17.85 -4.41
C ALA A 509 2.38 -16.42 -4.63
N ARG A 510 3.27 -15.43 -4.58
CA ARG A 510 2.96 -14.01 -4.84
C ARG A 510 2.68 -13.76 -6.32
N ASP A 511 3.53 -14.27 -7.20
CA ASP A 511 3.46 -14.02 -8.64
C ASP A 511 2.24 -14.69 -9.31
N TYR A 512 1.71 -15.77 -8.71
CA TYR A 512 0.60 -16.57 -9.26
C TYR A 512 -0.57 -16.78 -8.29
N GLU A 513 -0.64 -15.97 -7.22
CA GLU A 513 -1.69 -15.99 -6.20
C GLU A 513 -1.98 -17.40 -5.62
N ILE A 514 -0.94 -18.23 -5.48
CA ILE A 514 -1.07 -19.60 -4.95
C ILE A 514 -0.99 -19.56 -3.42
N PRO A 515 -1.91 -20.18 -2.66
CA PRO A 515 -1.81 -20.20 -1.20
C PRO A 515 -0.51 -20.82 -0.69
N ILE A 516 0.19 -20.14 0.22
CA ILE A 516 1.32 -20.70 0.99
C ILE A 516 0.78 -21.60 2.10
N GLU A 517 0.11 -22.69 1.73
CA GLU A 517 -0.44 -23.71 2.63
C GLU A 517 -0.15 -25.12 2.10
N ARG A 518 -0.07 -26.11 2.99
CA ARG A 518 0.19 -27.52 2.62
C ARG A 518 -1.06 -28.15 2.01
N VAL A 519 -0.89 -28.81 0.88
CA VAL A 519 -1.90 -29.65 0.22
C VAL A 519 -1.39 -31.08 0.24
N ASP A 520 -2.11 -31.97 0.92
CA ASP A 520 -1.76 -33.39 1.07
C ASP A 520 -2.32 -34.26 -0.07
N ILE A 521 -2.20 -35.59 0.04
CA ILE A 521 -2.74 -36.56 -0.93
C ILE A 521 -4.23 -36.32 -1.20
N GLY A 522 -5.02 -36.06 -0.14
CA GLY A 522 -6.46 -35.82 -0.24
C GLY A 522 -6.77 -34.48 -0.92
N GLY A 523 -6.07 -33.42 -0.52
CA GLY A 523 -6.18 -32.10 -1.13
C GLY A 523 -5.77 -32.05 -2.60
N VAL A 524 -4.77 -32.85 -3.02
CA VAL A 524 -4.42 -33.01 -4.44
C VAL A 524 -5.51 -33.77 -5.19
N GLY A 525 -6.06 -34.85 -4.62
CA GLY A 525 -7.22 -35.55 -5.17
C GLY A 525 -8.45 -34.64 -5.34
N ALA A 526 -8.67 -33.72 -4.39
CA ALA A 526 -9.70 -32.68 -4.41
C ALA A 526 -9.30 -31.42 -5.21
N ASN A 527 -8.18 -31.45 -5.93
CA ASN A 527 -7.66 -30.38 -6.80
C ASN A 527 -7.29 -29.03 -6.11
N LEU A 528 -7.22 -28.96 -4.78
CA LEU A 528 -7.01 -27.71 -4.01
C LEU A 528 -5.76 -26.93 -4.43
N ARG A 529 -5.78 -25.59 -4.24
CA ARG A 529 -4.62 -24.72 -4.54
C ARG A 529 -3.65 -24.63 -3.35
N GLY A 530 -2.35 -24.76 -3.59
CA GLY A 530 -1.32 -24.62 -2.55
C GLY A 530 0.00 -25.36 -2.83
N VAL A 531 0.74 -25.74 -1.79
CA VAL A 531 2.07 -26.37 -1.88
C VAL A 531 2.01 -27.86 -1.51
N SER A 532 2.54 -28.73 -2.37
CA SER A 532 2.45 -30.19 -2.25
C SER A 532 3.75 -30.87 -2.74
N SER A 533 3.75 -32.18 -3.02
CA SER A 533 4.87 -32.92 -3.60
C SER A 533 4.48 -33.93 -4.68
N HIS A 534 5.46 -34.42 -5.45
CA HIS A 534 5.23 -35.49 -6.44
C HIS A 534 4.59 -36.72 -5.80
N ASN A 535 4.96 -37.10 -4.57
CA ASN A 535 4.33 -38.13 -3.76
C ASN A 535 2.81 -37.95 -3.69
N ASN A 536 2.40 -36.74 -3.29
CA ASN A 536 1.03 -36.43 -2.97
C ASN A 536 0.20 -36.31 -4.26
N TYR A 537 0.83 -35.95 -5.39
CA TYR A 537 0.25 -36.13 -6.73
C TYR A 537 0.17 -37.58 -7.18
N THR A 538 1.27 -38.32 -7.11
CA THR A 538 1.37 -39.72 -7.55
C THR A 538 0.29 -40.57 -6.89
N TYR A 539 0.04 -40.39 -5.59
CA TYR A 539 -1.04 -41.06 -4.89
C TYR A 539 -2.42 -40.38 -5.05
N GLY A 540 -2.51 -39.04 -5.00
CA GLY A 540 -3.76 -38.31 -5.21
C GLY A 540 -4.37 -38.47 -6.60
N SER A 541 -3.54 -38.77 -7.61
CA SER A 541 -3.96 -39.05 -8.99
C SER A 541 -4.91 -40.24 -9.10
N VAL A 542 -4.81 -41.22 -8.20
CA VAL A 542 -5.75 -42.36 -8.14
C VAL A 542 -7.17 -41.88 -7.87
N ILE A 543 -7.33 -40.89 -6.98
CA ILE A 543 -8.62 -40.28 -6.63
C ILE A 543 -9.12 -39.39 -7.78
N LEU A 544 -8.23 -38.56 -8.34
CA LEU A 544 -8.58 -37.57 -9.36
C LEU A 544 -8.82 -38.18 -10.76
N LYS A 545 -8.17 -39.31 -11.08
CA LYS A 545 -8.08 -39.87 -12.45
C LYS A 545 -8.44 -41.36 -12.54
N GLY A 546 -8.66 -42.03 -11.40
CA GLY A 546 -9.02 -43.46 -11.33
C GLY A 546 -7.84 -44.44 -11.46
N PHE A 547 -6.61 -43.93 -11.64
CA PHE A 547 -5.39 -44.73 -11.74
C PHE A 547 -4.18 -43.93 -11.22
N LYS A 548 -3.11 -44.63 -10.83
CA LYS A 548 -1.85 -44.01 -10.39
C LYS A 548 -1.11 -43.48 -11.61
N ASP A 549 -1.12 -42.16 -11.82
CA ASP A 549 -0.54 -41.50 -13.01
C ASP A 549 1.00 -41.56 -13.01
N GLY A 550 1.63 -41.64 -11.82
CA GLY A 550 3.08 -41.61 -11.64
C GLY A 550 3.69 -42.73 -10.79
N THR A 551 5.02 -42.80 -10.81
CA THR A 551 5.83 -43.79 -10.08
C THR A 551 6.78 -43.17 -9.04
N HIS A 552 6.89 -41.85 -8.99
CA HIS A 552 7.78 -41.12 -8.08
C HIS A 552 7.06 -40.73 -6.78
N TRP A 553 7.77 -40.81 -5.66
CA TRP A 553 7.22 -40.66 -4.30
C TRP A 553 8.00 -39.61 -3.46
N ASP A 554 8.86 -38.83 -4.10
CA ASP A 554 9.48 -37.64 -3.53
C ASP A 554 8.53 -36.42 -3.58
N VAL A 555 8.65 -35.40 -2.76
CA VAL A 555 9.22 -35.41 -1.42
C VAL A 555 8.20 -36.04 -0.44
N PRO A 556 8.61 -36.97 0.44
CA PRO A 556 7.71 -37.62 1.40
C PRO A 556 7.21 -36.68 2.50
N ASP A 557 6.10 -37.07 3.15
CA ASP A 557 5.49 -36.32 4.25
C ASP A 557 6.34 -36.21 5.53
N THR A 558 7.54 -36.81 5.58
CA THR A 558 8.58 -36.56 6.61
C THR A 558 9.27 -35.20 6.45
N PHE A 559 9.07 -34.52 5.32
CA PHE A 559 9.60 -33.19 5.05
C PHE A 559 8.99 -32.12 5.97
N PRO A 560 9.79 -31.16 6.48
CA PRO A 560 9.34 -30.15 7.44
C PRO A 560 8.55 -29.01 6.76
N TYR A 561 7.39 -29.34 6.19
CA TYR A 561 6.45 -28.39 5.58
C TYR A 561 6.08 -27.23 6.51
N ASP A 562 5.94 -27.48 7.80
CA ASP A 562 5.67 -26.46 8.83
C ASP A 562 6.77 -25.40 8.91
N VAL A 563 8.04 -25.81 8.89
CA VAL A 563 9.19 -24.89 8.94
C VAL A 563 9.32 -24.11 7.64
N VAL A 564 9.20 -24.80 6.50
CA VAL A 564 9.36 -24.22 5.16
C VAL A 564 8.21 -23.26 4.82
N LEU A 565 6.96 -23.59 5.17
CA LEU A 565 5.82 -22.71 4.89
C LEU A 565 5.75 -21.53 5.86
N ALA A 566 6.17 -21.67 7.13
CA ALA A 566 6.34 -20.53 8.03
C ALA A 566 7.44 -19.56 7.52
N ALA A 567 8.56 -20.09 7.02
CA ALA A 567 9.58 -19.28 6.37
C ALA A 567 9.06 -18.58 5.09
N ALA A 568 8.26 -19.28 4.28
CA ALA A 568 7.67 -18.70 3.08
C ALA A 568 6.64 -17.61 3.40
N LYS A 569 5.86 -17.75 4.48
CA LYS A 569 4.94 -16.71 4.98
C LYS A 569 5.72 -15.45 5.38
N ARG A 570 6.81 -15.58 6.17
CA ARG A 570 7.72 -14.46 6.49
C ARG A 570 8.24 -13.76 5.22
N TYR A 571 8.77 -14.51 4.25
CA TYR A 571 9.27 -13.94 2.98
C TYR A 571 8.19 -13.35 2.07
N ALA A 572 6.92 -13.69 2.26
CA ALA A 572 5.79 -13.07 1.58
C ALA A 572 5.30 -11.79 2.28
N GLY A 573 5.88 -11.39 3.42
CA GLY A 573 5.36 -10.33 4.28
C GLY A 573 4.06 -10.72 5.01
N ILE A 574 3.67 -11.99 4.91
CA ILE A 574 2.53 -12.56 5.62
C ILE A 574 2.99 -12.76 7.06
N LYS A 575 2.53 -11.89 7.96
CA LYS A 575 2.57 -12.18 9.40
C LYS A 575 1.87 -13.51 9.61
N ASP A 576 2.39 -14.36 10.50
CA ASP A 576 1.69 -15.57 10.90
C ASP A 576 0.36 -15.17 11.56
N ASP A 577 -0.68 -15.21 10.73
CA ASP A 577 -2.04 -15.43 11.17
C ASP A 577 -2.08 -16.86 11.72
N PRO A 578 -2.24 -17.06 13.04
CA PRO A 578 -2.33 -18.40 13.58
C PRO A 578 -3.55 -19.14 13.00
N ASP A 579 -4.52 -18.41 12.43
CA ASP A 579 -5.89 -18.81 12.19
C ASP A 579 -6.09 -19.81 11.03
N ARG A 580 -5.14 -19.97 10.12
CA ARG A 580 -5.38 -20.53 8.77
C ARG A 580 -5.81 -22.02 8.69
N PHE A 581 -6.65 -22.27 7.67
CA PHE A 581 -7.40 -23.48 7.25
C PHE A 581 -7.25 -23.59 5.69
N PRO A 582 -7.40 -24.74 4.95
CA PRO A 582 -8.27 -25.92 5.17
C PRO A 582 -7.73 -27.19 5.83
N LEU A 583 -8.66 -28.13 6.05
CA LEU A 583 -8.46 -29.54 6.42
C LEU A 583 -8.77 -30.45 5.21
N PRO A 584 -8.31 -31.72 5.20
CA PRO A 584 -8.66 -32.68 4.15
C PRO A 584 -10.15 -33.07 4.12
N ALA A 585 -10.70 -33.19 2.91
CA ALA A 585 -12.08 -33.58 2.67
C ALA A 585 -12.45 -34.94 3.31
N GLY A 586 -13.72 -35.09 3.68
CA GLY A 586 -14.28 -36.32 4.26
C GLY A 586 -14.09 -36.48 5.78
N HIS A 587 -13.50 -35.49 6.45
CA HIS A 587 -13.29 -35.45 7.90
C HIS A 587 -14.10 -34.30 8.54
N TYR A 588 -14.44 -34.41 9.82
CA TYR A 588 -15.40 -33.52 10.48
C TYR A 588 -15.01 -33.21 11.93
N TRP A 589 -15.54 -32.13 12.49
CA TRP A 589 -15.33 -31.78 13.90
C TRP A 589 -16.48 -32.28 14.77
N GLY A 590 -16.27 -33.41 15.45
CA GLY A 590 -17.21 -33.91 16.45
C GLY A 590 -16.86 -35.32 16.95
N PRO A 591 -17.56 -35.82 17.98
CA PRO A 591 -17.40 -37.19 18.45
C PRO A 591 -18.11 -38.18 17.53
N LEU A 592 -17.36 -38.87 16.67
CA LEU A 592 -17.72 -40.11 15.98
C LEU A 592 -16.56 -41.11 16.08
N ASP A 593 -16.85 -42.41 15.95
CA ASP A 593 -16.00 -43.49 16.43
C ASP A 593 -14.86 -43.89 15.46
N GLY A 594 -13.78 -43.09 15.39
CA GLY A 594 -12.57 -43.51 14.68
C GLY A 594 -11.33 -42.63 14.91
N PRO A 595 -10.11 -43.23 14.98
CA PRO A 595 -8.84 -42.47 15.03
C PRO A 595 -8.52 -41.73 13.72
N THR A 596 -9.33 -41.93 12.68
CA THR A 596 -9.30 -41.24 11.38
C THR A 596 -10.30 -40.09 11.27
N GLU A 597 -11.21 -39.90 12.24
CA GLU A 597 -12.37 -38.99 12.10
C GLU A 597 -12.53 -37.99 13.26
N SER A 598 -11.64 -38.00 14.27
CA SER A 598 -11.59 -37.02 15.36
C SER A 598 -10.36 -36.12 15.25
N TRP A 599 -10.52 -34.82 15.45
CA TRP A 599 -9.39 -33.87 15.51
C TRP A 599 -9.17 -33.10 16.82
N SER A 600 -10.05 -33.25 17.81
CA SER A 600 -9.65 -33.07 19.21
C SER A 600 -10.63 -33.61 20.26
N ASN A 601 -11.17 -34.82 20.06
CA ASN A 601 -11.33 -35.71 21.22
C ASN A 601 -10.10 -36.63 21.38
N THR A 602 -8.97 -36.21 20.81
CA THR A 602 -7.60 -36.53 21.16
C THR A 602 -7.14 -37.96 20.90
N TYR A 603 -6.91 -38.27 19.62
CA TYR A 603 -6.05 -39.39 19.23
C TYR A 603 -4.62 -38.93 18.87
N GLY A 604 -3.65 -39.82 19.01
CA GLY A 604 -2.24 -39.49 19.25
C GLY A 604 -1.39 -39.02 18.04
N ASN A 605 -1.93 -38.24 17.09
CA ASN A 605 -1.14 -37.56 16.04
C ASN A 605 -1.86 -36.38 15.34
N GLU A 606 -2.93 -35.81 15.91
CA GLU A 606 -3.70 -34.73 15.27
C GLU A 606 -2.86 -33.43 15.11
N PRO A 607 -2.90 -32.73 13.95
CA PRO A 607 -2.08 -31.55 13.70
C PRO A 607 -2.32 -30.39 14.68
N GLN A 608 -1.23 -29.68 15.01
CA GLN A 608 -1.26 -28.57 15.96
C GLN A 608 -2.13 -27.39 15.48
N SER A 609 -2.03 -27.03 14.19
CA SER A 609 -2.87 -26.00 13.55
C SER A 609 -4.37 -26.29 13.66
N SER A 610 -4.79 -27.57 13.59
CA SER A 610 -6.18 -27.97 13.76
C SER A 610 -6.68 -27.69 15.19
N LYS A 611 -5.87 -28.05 16.20
CA LYS A 611 -6.18 -27.80 17.63
C LYS A 611 -6.24 -26.31 17.96
N ASP A 612 -5.32 -25.54 17.38
CA ASP A 612 -5.31 -24.10 17.55
C ASP A 612 -6.49 -23.45 16.81
N GLY A 613 -6.90 -23.98 15.65
CA GLY A 613 -8.13 -23.61 14.94
C GLY A 613 -9.39 -23.78 15.78
N LEU A 614 -9.50 -24.90 16.50
CA LEU A 614 -10.63 -25.09 17.41
C LEU A 614 -10.54 -24.16 18.63
N ARG A 615 -9.35 -23.96 19.21
CA ARG A 615 -9.12 -23.02 20.32
C ARG A 615 -9.63 -21.62 19.99
N ARG A 616 -9.32 -21.10 18.81
CA ARG A 616 -9.70 -19.72 18.42
C ARG A 616 -11.17 -19.58 18.11
N TRP A 617 -11.82 -20.62 17.57
CA TRP A 617 -13.28 -20.60 17.44
C TRP A 617 -13.95 -20.55 18.81
N GLN A 618 -13.51 -21.43 19.71
CA GLN A 618 -13.95 -21.46 21.11
C GLN A 618 -13.83 -20.05 21.73
N GLU A 619 -12.65 -19.44 21.65
CA GLU A 619 -12.39 -18.08 22.15
C GLU A 619 -13.26 -17.01 21.46
N THR A 620 -13.44 -17.09 20.14
CA THR A 620 -14.23 -16.11 19.37
C THR A 620 -15.73 -16.14 19.74
N ILE A 621 -16.29 -17.33 19.95
CA ILE A 621 -17.71 -17.55 20.31
C ILE A 621 -17.95 -17.53 21.83
N GLY A 622 -16.91 -17.30 22.65
CA GLY A 622 -17.01 -17.06 24.09
C GLY A 622 -17.01 -18.30 24.98
N ILE A 623 -16.43 -19.41 24.54
CA ILE A 623 -16.17 -20.61 25.37
C ILE A 623 -14.65 -20.81 25.54
N PRO A 624 -14.18 -21.51 26.60
CA PRO A 624 -12.74 -21.61 26.87
C PRO A 624 -11.97 -22.31 25.75
N GLY A 625 -10.84 -21.70 25.34
CA GLY A 625 -9.93 -22.14 24.27
C GLY A 625 -9.12 -23.42 24.57
N SER A 626 -9.81 -24.48 24.97
CA SER A 626 -9.20 -25.78 25.27
C SER A 626 -8.47 -26.40 24.08
N GLY A 627 -8.93 -26.12 22.86
CA GLY A 627 -8.54 -26.87 21.66
C GLY A 627 -9.10 -28.29 21.62
N ILE A 628 -10.05 -28.64 22.51
CA ILE A 628 -10.69 -29.95 22.65
C ILE A 628 -12.17 -29.86 22.25
N PHE A 629 -12.67 -30.76 21.39
CA PHE A 629 -14.07 -30.74 20.95
C PHE A 629 -15.00 -31.34 22.01
N ASP A 630 -15.33 -30.52 23.00
CA ASP A 630 -16.13 -30.88 24.17
C ASP A 630 -17.64 -30.63 23.99
N ASN A 631 -18.40 -30.83 25.07
CA ASN A 631 -19.86 -30.60 25.08
C ASN A 631 -20.25 -29.12 24.90
N ALA A 632 -19.41 -28.16 25.30
CA ALA A 632 -19.69 -26.73 25.09
C ALA A 632 -19.50 -26.38 23.60
N THR A 633 -18.44 -26.91 23.00
CA THR A 633 -18.12 -26.81 21.57
C THR A 633 -19.23 -27.43 20.71
N LYS A 634 -19.72 -28.62 21.09
CA LYS A 634 -20.87 -29.28 20.45
C LYS A 634 -22.17 -28.45 20.55
N GLN A 635 -22.42 -27.78 21.67
CA GLN A 635 -23.58 -26.89 21.81
C GLN A 635 -23.46 -25.64 20.91
N ALA A 636 -22.26 -25.06 20.79
CA ALA A 636 -22.00 -23.96 19.88
C ALA A 636 -22.18 -24.36 18.40
N ALA A 637 -21.70 -25.54 18.00
CA ALA A 637 -21.94 -26.13 16.68
C ALA A 637 -23.43 -26.31 16.37
N THR A 638 -24.18 -26.88 17.32
CA THR A 638 -25.64 -27.10 17.21
C THR A 638 -26.38 -25.77 16.98
N ARG A 639 -25.99 -24.74 17.75
CA ARG A 639 -26.55 -23.39 17.66
C ARG A 639 -26.21 -22.73 16.31
N MET A 640 -24.96 -22.83 15.86
CA MET A 640 -24.51 -22.33 14.56
C MET A 640 -25.36 -22.89 13.42
N GLN A 641 -25.54 -24.22 13.36
CA GLN A 641 -26.32 -24.89 12.31
C GLN A 641 -27.77 -24.37 12.23
N GLN A 642 -28.40 -24.12 13.39
CA GLN A 642 -29.74 -23.53 13.45
C GLN A 642 -29.82 -22.11 12.88
N LEU A 643 -28.76 -21.31 13.00
CA LEU A 643 -28.73 -19.92 12.53
C LEU A 643 -28.51 -19.80 11.01
N TRP A 644 -27.76 -20.73 10.42
CA TRP A 644 -27.51 -20.80 8.97
C TRP A 644 -28.57 -21.63 8.21
N GLY A 645 -29.49 -22.30 8.91
CA GLY A 645 -30.48 -23.20 8.30
C GLY A 645 -29.91 -24.55 7.84
N TRP A 646 -28.75 -24.95 8.38
CA TRP A 646 -28.06 -26.20 8.06
C TRP A 646 -28.64 -27.40 8.82
N PRO A 647 -28.37 -28.65 8.37
CA PRO A 647 -28.74 -29.86 9.11
C PRO A 647 -28.15 -29.88 10.52
N VAL A 648 -28.99 -29.84 11.55
CA VAL A 648 -28.54 -29.73 12.94
C VAL A 648 -28.06 -31.10 13.46
N THR A 649 -26.75 -31.26 13.60
CA THR A 649 -26.10 -32.49 14.10
C THR A 649 -25.23 -32.26 15.35
N GLY A 650 -24.77 -31.02 15.56
CA GLY A 650 -23.81 -30.65 16.59
C GLY A 650 -22.37 -31.11 16.31
N ASN A 651 -22.11 -31.66 15.12
CA ASN A 651 -20.76 -31.86 14.57
C ASN A 651 -20.59 -30.83 13.44
N VAL A 652 -19.45 -30.15 13.36
CA VAL A 652 -19.21 -29.14 12.31
C VAL A 652 -18.62 -29.78 11.05
N TYR A 653 -19.27 -29.55 9.91
CA TYR A 653 -18.85 -30.04 8.60
C TYR A 653 -17.94 -29.05 7.86
N GLU A 654 -17.13 -29.55 6.93
CA GLU A 654 -16.15 -28.75 6.18
C GLU A 654 -16.75 -27.49 5.52
N GLY A 655 -17.91 -27.60 4.87
CA GLY A 655 -18.60 -26.46 4.24
C GLY A 655 -19.09 -25.42 5.25
N GLU A 656 -19.58 -25.86 6.41
CA GLU A 656 -19.99 -24.98 7.52
C GLU A 656 -18.77 -24.24 8.11
N TRP A 657 -17.62 -24.90 8.07
CA TRP A 657 -16.36 -24.37 8.61
C TRP A 657 -15.70 -23.35 7.69
N ASN A 658 -15.69 -23.60 6.38
CA ASN A 658 -15.32 -22.59 5.39
C ASN A 658 -16.13 -21.28 5.58
N GLU A 659 -17.44 -21.40 5.80
CA GLU A 659 -18.35 -20.27 5.92
C GLU A 659 -18.16 -19.45 7.22
N VAL A 660 -17.96 -20.10 8.38
CA VAL A 660 -17.62 -19.38 9.62
C VAL A 660 -16.27 -18.66 9.51
N ILE A 661 -15.28 -19.30 8.86
CA ILE A 661 -13.94 -18.72 8.66
C ILE A 661 -14.00 -17.54 7.68
N HIS A 662 -14.77 -17.66 6.60
CA HIS A 662 -15.03 -16.56 5.65
C HIS A 662 -15.65 -15.34 6.35
N ASN A 663 -16.51 -15.57 7.35
CA ASN A 663 -17.12 -14.53 8.18
C ASN A 663 -16.30 -14.16 9.44
N GLY A 664 -14.99 -14.45 9.44
CA GLY A 664 -14.06 -14.02 10.49
C GLY A 664 -14.24 -14.73 11.84
N TRP A 665 -14.47 -16.05 11.80
CA TRP A 665 -14.71 -16.95 12.95
C TRP A 665 -16.02 -16.70 13.70
N ARG A 666 -16.94 -15.94 13.11
CA ARG A 666 -18.21 -15.54 13.72
C ARG A 666 -19.33 -16.52 13.39
N LEU A 667 -20.28 -16.62 14.32
CA LEU A 667 -21.66 -16.97 13.95
C LEU A 667 -22.19 -15.90 12.97
N PRO A 668 -23.21 -16.17 12.13
CA PRO A 668 -23.61 -15.23 11.10
C PRO A 668 -24.22 -13.98 11.76
N ALA A 669 -24.64 -13.01 10.94
CA ALA A 669 -25.74 -12.14 11.31
C ALA A 669 -27.06 -12.90 11.03
N PRO A 670 -27.91 -13.21 12.05
CA PRO A 670 -29.41 -13.69 11.90
C PRO A 670 -29.93 -12.74 10.73
N GLU A 671 -30.49 -13.35 9.66
CA GLU A 671 -31.24 -12.64 8.63
C GLU A 671 -32.25 -11.69 9.33
N PRO A 672 -32.10 -10.36 9.21
CA PRO A 672 -33.12 -9.47 9.74
C PRO A 672 -34.47 -9.89 9.15
N PRO A 673 -35.51 -10.07 9.99
CA PRO A 673 -36.68 -10.86 9.61
C PRO A 673 -37.31 -10.28 8.34
N LYS A 674 -37.39 -11.09 7.27
CA LYS A 674 -37.96 -10.71 5.97
C LYS A 674 -39.40 -10.21 6.13
N ARG A 675 -39.53 -8.92 6.40
CA ARG A 675 -40.82 -8.25 6.63
C ARG A 675 -41.50 -8.06 5.29
N THR A 676 -42.77 -8.42 5.21
CA THR A 676 -43.57 -8.43 3.98
C THR A 676 -44.05 -7.04 3.54
N LEU A 677 -43.35 -5.99 3.96
CA LEU A 677 -43.62 -4.58 3.66
C LEU A 677 -42.29 -3.89 3.35
N PRO A 678 -42.19 -3.10 2.26
CA PRO A 678 -40.96 -2.39 1.93
C PRO A 678 -40.64 -1.35 3.01
N ILE A 679 -39.37 -1.25 3.39
CA ILE A 679 -38.87 -0.16 4.23
C ILE A 679 -38.96 1.14 3.41
N ASP A 680 -39.52 2.20 4.01
CA ASP A 680 -39.35 3.57 3.53
C ASP A 680 -37.86 3.94 3.72
N PRO A 681 -37.05 4.05 2.64
CA PRO A 681 -35.60 4.18 2.74
C PRO A 681 -35.15 5.55 3.30
N GLY A 682 -36.11 6.42 3.61
CA GLY A 682 -35.91 7.78 4.07
C GLY A 682 -35.77 8.77 2.90
N PRO A 683 -36.09 10.05 3.13
CA PRO A 683 -35.86 11.09 2.15
C PRO A 683 -34.35 11.29 1.96
N LYS A 684 -33.91 11.39 0.71
CA LYS A 684 -32.52 11.72 0.38
C LYS A 684 -32.16 13.10 0.91
N VAL A 685 -30.89 13.34 1.25
CA VAL A 685 -30.40 14.71 1.46
C VAL A 685 -29.60 15.21 0.26
N GLN A 686 -29.58 16.53 0.10
CA GLN A 686 -28.85 17.23 -0.95
C GLN A 686 -27.50 17.71 -0.44
N ARG A 687 -26.64 18.19 -1.35
CA ARG A 687 -25.38 18.87 -0.98
C ARG A 687 -25.66 19.99 0.02
N SER A 688 -24.76 20.16 0.97
CA SER A 688 -24.88 21.21 1.97
C SER A 688 -24.70 22.61 1.39
N LYS A 689 -24.99 23.60 2.23
CA LYS A 689 -24.51 24.97 2.10
C LYS A 689 -23.80 25.38 3.39
N LYS A 690 -22.69 26.11 3.32
CA LYS A 690 -22.08 26.73 4.49
C LYS A 690 -22.92 27.94 4.93
N ILE A 691 -23.07 28.11 6.24
CA ILE A 691 -23.70 29.28 6.84
C ILE A 691 -22.61 30.27 7.25
N GLU A 692 -21.73 29.86 8.19
CA GLU A 692 -20.62 30.67 8.69
C GLU A 692 -19.53 29.80 9.34
N ASP A 693 -18.46 30.45 9.81
CA ASP A 693 -17.60 29.89 10.85
C ASP A 693 -18.31 30.11 12.20
N ALA A 694 -18.48 29.06 13.01
CA ALA A 694 -19.18 29.16 14.29
C ALA A 694 -18.23 29.50 15.46
N THR A 695 -16.94 29.16 15.34
CA THR A 695 -15.91 29.51 16.33
C THR A 695 -14.63 29.99 15.65
N GLY A 696 -13.78 30.69 16.39
CA GLY A 696 -12.47 31.14 15.94
C GLY A 696 -12.13 32.59 16.36
N PRO A 697 -10.99 33.12 15.87
CA PRO A 697 -10.53 34.46 16.17
C PRO A 697 -11.55 35.52 15.74
N GLY A 698 -11.78 36.52 16.59
CA GLY A 698 -12.80 37.56 16.42
C GLY A 698 -14.24 37.11 16.70
N LEU A 699 -14.54 35.81 16.73
CA LEU A 699 -15.88 35.26 16.96
C LEU A 699 -16.08 34.79 18.41
N THR A 700 -15.14 33.99 18.91
CA THR A 700 -15.20 33.37 20.24
C THR A 700 -14.04 33.79 21.18
N ASP A 701 -13.25 34.79 20.77
CA ASP A 701 -12.18 35.42 21.56
C ASP A 701 -12.63 35.86 22.96
N ARG A 702 -13.86 36.40 23.08
CA ARG A 702 -14.36 36.90 24.38
C ARG A 702 -14.38 35.81 25.44
N PHE A 703 -14.62 34.56 25.05
CA PHE A 703 -14.65 33.39 25.95
C PHE A 703 -13.27 32.74 26.15
N GLY A 704 -12.23 33.27 25.50
CA GLY A 704 -10.93 32.62 25.40
C GLY A 704 -10.97 31.33 24.57
N MET A 705 -11.76 31.28 23.49
CA MET A 705 -11.88 30.11 22.60
C MET A 705 -11.52 30.48 21.15
N ALA A 706 -10.32 31.02 20.93
CA ALA A 706 -9.86 31.40 19.59
C ALA A 706 -9.47 30.18 18.73
N ALA A 707 -9.23 29.02 19.36
CA ALA A 707 -9.07 27.74 18.70
C ALA A 707 -9.75 26.63 19.53
N THR A 708 -10.60 25.80 18.91
CA THR A 708 -11.49 24.84 19.60
C THR A 708 -12.12 23.84 18.62
N ASP A 709 -12.52 22.65 19.08
CA ASP A 709 -13.18 21.63 18.27
C ASP A 709 -14.44 21.00 18.87
N LEU A 710 -15.04 20.10 18.09
CA LEU A 710 -16.29 19.38 18.35
C LEU A 710 -17.50 20.32 18.40
N GLY A 711 -18.08 20.58 19.58
CA GLY A 711 -19.37 21.27 19.69
C GLY A 711 -20.55 20.29 19.61
N VAL A 712 -20.55 19.24 20.43
CA VAL A 712 -21.69 18.32 20.57
C VAL A 712 -22.84 19.06 21.26
N MET A 713 -24.08 18.94 20.76
CA MET A 713 -25.16 19.85 21.13
C MET A 713 -26.44 19.20 21.64
N ALA A 714 -27.05 19.83 22.66
CA ALA A 714 -28.38 19.50 23.17
C ALA A 714 -29.23 20.77 23.35
N ARG A 715 -30.55 20.61 23.36
CA ARG A 715 -31.48 21.67 23.80
C ARG A 715 -31.58 21.61 25.32
N THR A 716 -31.21 22.68 26.00
CA THR A 716 -31.27 22.76 27.47
C THR A 716 -32.73 22.72 27.98
N PRO A 717 -32.97 22.36 29.25
CA PRO A 717 -34.30 22.45 29.88
C PRO A 717 -35.03 23.79 29.68
N SER A 718 -34.31 24.92 29.67
CA SER A 718 -34.86 26.27 29.42
C SER A 718 -35.15 26.56 27.94
N GLY A 719 -34.81 25.65 27.02
CA GLY A 719 -35.05 25.80 25.59
C GLY A 719 -33.95 26.56 24.84
N ARG A 720 -32.75 26.67 25.41
CA ARG A 720 -31.53 27.21 24.76
C ARG A 720 -30.78 26.11 24.02
N ILE A 721 -29.74 26.46 23.28
CA ILE A 721 -28.79 25.49 22.72
C ILE A 721 -27.57 25.49 23.64
N LEU A 722 -27.12 24.31 24.07
CA LEU A 722 -25.78 24.12 24.63
C LEU A 722 -24.92 23.46 23.55
N ALA A 723 -23.68 23.93 23.38
CA ALA A 723 -22.64 23.23 22.62
C ALA A 723 -21.45 22.95 23.54
N VAL A 724 -21.01 21.68 23.60
CA VAL A 724 -19.86 21.22 24.39
C VAL A 724 -18.70 20.91 23.45
N PHE A 725 -17.59 21.59 23.66
CA PHE A 725 -16.39 21.58 22.83
C PHE A 725 -15.28 20.74 23.48
N GLY A 726 -14.38 20.22 22.65
CA GLY A 726 -13.23 19.42 23.07
C GLY A 726 -12.05 20.29 23.48
N ASP A 727 -10.87 19.95 22.97
CA ASP A 727 -9.63 20.65 23.31
C ASP A 727 -9.71 22.11 22.85
N THR A 728 -9.54 23.03 23.79
CA THR A 728 -9.81 24.45 23.58
C THR A 728 -8.68 25.32 24.09
N PHE A 729 -8.28 26.30 23.28
CA PHE A 729 -7.11 27.15 23.48
C PHE A 729 -7.48 28.62 23.33
N ARG A 730 -6.70 29.48 24.01
CA ARG A 730 -6.97 30.92 24.11
C ARG A 730 -6.44 31.72 22.93
N GLY A 731 -5.33 31.29 22.33
CA GLY A 731 -4.83 31.85 21.07
C GLY A 731 -5.33 31.07 19.85
N PRO A 732 -4.95 31.52 18.64
CA PRO A 732 -5.48 31.00 17.39
C PRO A 732 -4.97 29.62 16.97
N ARG A 733 -3.95 29.04 17.64
CA ARG A 733 -3.47 27.69 17.33
C ARG A 733 -3.70 26.71 18.47
N VAL A 734 -3.79 25.43 18.13
CA VAL A 734 -3.63 24.31 19.09
C VAL A 734 -2.35 24.52 19.91
N GLY A 735 -2.50 24.60 21.23
CA GLY A 735 -1.41 24.87 22.18
C GLY A 735 -1.20 26.34 22.56
N ASP A 736 -1.86 27.31 21.92
CA ASP A 736 -1.67 28.73 22.24
C ASP A 736 -2.43 29.13 23.53
N GLY A 737 -1.69 29.39 24.61
CA GLY A 737 -2.24 29.87 25.88
C GLY A 737 -2.71 28.73 26.80
N ASP A 738 -3.80 28.95 27.52
CA ASP A 738 -4.36 27.95 28.44
C ASP A 738 -5.28 26.96 27.72
N TRP A 739 -4.86 25.70 27.71
CA TRP A 739 -5.60 24.52 27.29
C TRP A 739 -6.68 24.16 28.33
N ARG A 740 -7.90 23.93 27.86
CA ARG A 740 -9.07 23.51 28.65
C ARG A 740 -9.88 22.48 27.85
N ALA A 741 -10.37 21.43 28.51
CA ALA A 741 -11.43 20.57 27.95
C ALA A 741 -12.24 19.86 29.06
N PRO A 742 -13.43 19.32 28.74
CA PRO A 742 -14.34 19.92 27.76
C PRO A 742 -14.79 21.30 28.26
N VAL A 743 -15.18 22.19 27.36
CA VAL A 743 -15.79 23.49 27.71
C VAL A 743 -17.16 23.62 27.05
N ALA A 744 -18.01 24.57 27.46
CA ALA A 744 -19.30 24.77 26.79
C ALA A 744 -19.73 26.22 26.65
N LEU A 745 -20.48 26.49 25.58
CA LEU A 745 -21.14 27.75 25.28
C LEU A 745 -22.65 27.54 25.11
N PHE A 746 -23.42 28.56 25.47
CA PHE A 746 -24.86 28.63 25.22
C PHE A 746 -25.15 29.48 23.98
N SER A 747 -26.24 29.17 23.27
CA SER A 747 -26.81 30.04 22.23
C SER A 747 -28.32 30.18 22.39
N ASP A 748 -28.79 31.41 22.25
CA ASP A 748 -30.21 31.76 22.23
C ASP A 748 -30.80 31.79 20.80
N THR A 749 -29.99 31.53 19.75
CA THR A 749 -30.41 31.52 18.35
C THR A 749 -31.66 30.65 18.13
N LYS A 750 -32.67 31.23 17.49
CA LYS A 750 -33.86 30.51 16.98
C LYS A 750 -33.93 30.45 15.44
N MET A 751 -33.16 31.29 14.74
CA MET A 751 -33.12 31.37 13.26
C MET A 751 -31.81 30.81 12.72
N LEU A 752 -31.70 29.48 12.63
CA LEU A 752 -30.44 28.78 12.27
C LEU A 752 -29.88 29.15 10.89
N ASP A 753 -30.73 29.63 9.97
CA ASP A 753 -30.35 30.18 8.65
C ASP A 753 -29.54 31.50 8.72
N GLN A 754 -29.46 32.13 9.89
CA GLN A 754 -28.75 33.41 10.11
C GLN A 754 -27.40 33.26 10.84
N GLY A 755 -26.98 32.04 11.18
CA GLY A 755 -25.80 31.79 12.01
C GLY A 755 -26.14 31.44 13.47
N ILE A 756 -25.16 30.94 14.21
CA ILE A 756 -25.28 30.56 15.63
C ILE A 756 -24.52 31.56 16.52
N ALA A 757 -25.25 32.57 16.98
CA ALA A 757 -24.74 33.54 17.93
C ALA A 757 -24.67 32.93 19.34
N TRP A 758 -23.45 32.70 19.83
CA TRP A 758 -23.21 32.37 21.23
C TRP A 758 -23.66 33.53 22.14
N SER A 759 -24.11 33.19 23.34
CA SER A 759 -24.65 34.14 24.33
C SER A 759 -23.67 34.30 25.50
N GLU A 760 -23.41 33.20 26.21
CA GLU A 760 -22.48 33.10 27.34
C GLU A 760 -21.76 31.74 27.40
N ALA A 761 -20.78 31.62 28.28
CA ALA A 761 -20.07 30.37 28.59
C ALA A 761 -20.61 29.68 29.86
N ALA A 762 -20.43 28.37 29.95
CA ALA A 762 -20.74 27.58 31.15
C ALA A 762 -19.69 27.76 32.27
N GLY A 763 -20.07 27.40 33.50
CA GLY A 763 -19.31 27.65 34.72
C GLY A 763 -19.63 29.00 35.37
N GLY A 764 -18.80 29.43 36.32
CA GLY A 764 -19.00 30.64 37.11
C GLY A 764 -18.60 31.96 36.43
N ASP A 765 -18.29 31.95 35.14
CA ASP A 765 -17.81 33.12 34.38
C ASP A 765 -18.44 33.13 32.98
N PRO A 766 -19.53 33.89 32.75
CA PRO A 766 -20.25 33.87 31.47
C PRO A 766 -19.40 34.44 30.31
N ASN A 767 -18.24 35.05 30.59
CA ASN A 767 -17.30 35.54 29.59
C ASN A 767 -15.98 34.74 29.60
N TYR A 768 -15.91 33.55 30.20
CA TYR A 768 -14.73 32.70 30.05
C TYR A 768 -15.11 31.22 30.09
N ALA A 769 -14.93 30.52 28.96
CA ALA A 769 -15.22 29.10 28.89
C ALA A 769 -14.16 28.32 29.68
N ARG A 770 -14.54 27.89 30.88
CA ARG A 770 -13.71 27.06 31.78
C ARG A 770 -13.98 25.58 31.51
N GLN A 771 -13.08 24.72 32.00
CA GLN A 771 -13.31 23.28 32.00
C GLN A 771 -14.60 22.99 32.77
N LEU A 772 -15.50 22.16 32.21
CA LEU A 772 -16.74 21.76 32.90
C LEU A 772 -16.44 20.91 34.14
N TRP A 773 -15.28 20.27 34.18
CA TRP A 773 -14.68 19.65 35.35
C TRP A 773 -13.19 19.96 35.39
N ASP A 774 -12.66 20.36 36.54
CA ASP A 774 -11.24 20.77 36.63
C ASP A 774 -10.29 19.57 36.77
N TYR A 775 -9.30 19.50 35.88
CA TYR A 775 -8.19 18.55 35.94
C TYR A 775 -6.94 19.13 35.26
N PRO A 776 -5.72 18.71 35.66
CA PRO A 776 -4.50 19.03 34.91
C PRO A 776 -4.40 18.18 33.64
N HIS A 777 -4.28 18.83 32.48
CA HIS A 777 -3.92 18.19 31.22
C HIS A 777 -2.53 17.52 31.30
N ASP A 778 -2.32 16.47 30.48
CA ASP A 778 -1.11 15.62 30.47
C ASP A 778 -0.63 15.16 31.86
N ASN A 779 -1.59 14.75 32.69
CA ASN A 779 -1.32 14.12 33.97
C ASN A 779 -0.88 12.65 33.80
N PRO A 780 -0.31 12.00 34.84
CA PRO A 780 0.21 10.63 34.73
C PRO A 780 -0.82 9.57 34.31
N VAL A 781 -2.12 9.85 34.47
CA VAL A 781 -3.22 8.92 34.14
C VAL A 781 -3.77 9.20 32.74
N PHE A 782 -4.01 10.46 32.37
CA PHE A 782 -4.60 10.85 31.07
C PHE A 782 -4.18 12.26 30.62
N SER A 783 -4.32 12.53 29.32
CA SER A 783 -3.99 13.80 28.66
C SER A 783 -5.15 14.79 28.66
N THR A 784 -6.34 14.34 28.27
CA THR A 784 -7.52 15.20 28.10
C THR A 784 -8.82 14.39 28.18
N VAL A 785 -9.95 15.09 28.30
CA VAL A 785 -11.30 14.54 28.36
C VAL A 785 -12.13 15.14 27.23
N LEU A 786 -12.42 14.34 26.20
CA LEU A 786 -13.14 14.79 25.01
C LEU A 786 -14.63 14.43 25.10
N PRO A 787 -15.56 15.34 24.80
CA PRO A 787 -16.99 15.03 24.75
C PRO A 787 -17.28 14.17 23.51
N SER A 788 -18.03 13.07 23.65
CA SER A 788 -18.51 12.32 22.48
C SER A 788 -19.92 12.73 22.06
N ASP A 789 -20.82 12.91 23.03
CA ASP A 789 -22.17 13.43 22.76
C ASP A 789 -22.91 13.88 24.05
N VAL A 790 -23.92 14.74 23.91
CA VAL A 790 -24.72 15.33 24.99
C VAL A 790 -26.22 15.29 24.67
N ILE A 791 -27.05 14.94 25.65
CA ILE A 791 -28.51 14.88 25.56
C ILE A 791 -29.19 15.59 26.74
N THR A 792 -30.51 15.71 26.69
CA THR A 792 -31.33 16.26 27.77
C THR A 792 -32.57 15.39 27.99
N VAL A 793 -32.79 15.00 29.23
CA VAL A 793 -33.80 14.03 29.66
C VAL A 793 -34.56 14.64 30.83
N GLY A 794 -35.75 15.15 30.55
CA GLY A 794 -36.49 16.00 31.50
C GLY A 794 -35.68 17.25 31.84
N GLU A 795 -35.47 17.49 33.14
CA GLU A 795 -34.73 18.65 33.67
C GLU A 795 -33.22 18.39 33.80
N THR A 796 -32.72 17.20 33.43
CA THR A 796 -31.30 16.82 33.57
C THR A 796 -30.62 16.69 32.20
N MET A 797 -29.47 17.33 32.03
CA MET A 797 -28.59 17.13 30.89
C MET A 797 -27.57 16.04 31.21
N TYR A 798 -27.22 15.21 30.23
CA TYR A 798 -26.21 14.16 30.36
C TYR A 798 -25.18 14.27 29.23
N LEU A 799 -23.90 14.22 29.60
CA LEU A 799 -22.74 14.32 28.71
C LEU A 799 -21.93 13.03 28.83
N HIS A 800 -21.70 12.34 27.72
CA HIS A 800 -20.75 11.23 27.67
C HIS A 800 -19.38 11.73 27.20
N VAL A 801 -18.32 11.35 27.93
CA VAL A 801 -16.93 11.77 27.65
C VAL A 801 -15.98 10.59 27.51
N MET A 802 -14.97 10.75 26.66
CA MET A 802 -13.84 9.84 26.48
C MET A 802 -12.63 10.41 27.21
N VAL A 803 -12.06 9.65 28.15
CA VAL A 803 -10.84 10.06 28.87
C VAL A 803 -9.63 9.46 28.17
N ASN A 804 -8.81 10.33 27.57
CA ASN A 804 -7.79 9.95 26.58
C ASN A 804 -6.37 10.21 27.07
N LYS A 805 -5.44 9.29 26.79
CA LYS A 805 -4.00 9.45 27.07
C LYS A 805 -3.20 9.47 25.77
N GLY A 806 -3.07 10.65 25.19
CA GLY A 806 -2.79 10.83 23.75
C GLY A 806 -4.03 10.57 22.88
N LEU A 807 -4.01 11.10 21.66
CA LEU A 807 -5.10 10.93 20.70
C LEU A 807 -5.25 9.46 20.27
N GLY A 808 -6.48 8.98 20.10
CA GLY A 808 -6.80 7.60 19.74
C GLY A 808 -6.75 6.58 20.90
N ASN A 809 -6.22 6.95 22.07
CA ASN A 809 -6.01 6.03 23.20
C ASN A 809 -6.97 6.33 24.37
N VAL A 810 -8.15 5.71 24.34
CA VAL A 810 -9.19 5.83 25.36
C VAL A 810 -8.83 4.97 26.58
N VAL A 811 -8.65 5.61 27.75
CA VAL A 811 -8.33 4.94 29.03
C VAL A 811 -9.60 4.46 29.73
N TRP A 812 -10.70 5.19 29.57
CA TRP A 812 -12.08 4.78 29.90
C TRP A 812 -13.08 5.79 29.29
N THR A 813 -14.38 5.51 29.41
CA THR A 813 -15.43 6.51 29.19
C THR A 813 -16.31 6.66 30.42
N GLU A 814 -16.98 7.81 30.56
CA GLU A 814 -17.82 8.10 31.71
C GLU A 814 -18.93 9.10 31.36
N ILE A 815 -19.95 9.19 32.23
CA ILE A 815 -21.08 10.10 32.06
C ILE A 815 -21.08 11.16 33.16
N TRP A 816 -21.18 12.42 32.76
CA TRP A 816 -21.44 13.56 33.62
C TRP A 816 -22.88 14.03 33.46
N LYS A 817 -23.41 14.74 34.46
CA LYS A 817 -24.76 15.34 34.45
C LYS A 817 -24.73 16.81 34.85
N SER A 818 -25.70 17.57 34.38
CA SER A 818 -26.06 18.91 34.88
C SER A 818 -27.55 18.96 35.20
N THR A 819 -27.91 19.63 36.28
CA THR A 819 -29.31 19.88 36.72
C THR A 819 -29.59 21.39 36.87
N ASP A 820 -28.77 22.23 36.25
CA ASP A 820 -28.82 23.69 36.31
C ASP A 820 -28.73 24.31 34.91
N ASP A 821 -29.51 23.73 33.98
CA ASP A 821 -29.57 24.11 32.55
C ASP A 821 -28.28 23.90 31.74
N GLY A 822 -27.23 23.31 32.32
CA GLY A 822 -25.94 23.07 31.68
C GLY A 822 -24.77 23.89 32.27
N HIS A 823 -25.00 24.69 33.31
CA HIS A 823 -23.98 25.61 33.84
C HIS A 823 -22.90 24.93 34.69
N THR A 824 -23.26 23.93 35.51
CA THR A 824 -22.32 23.14 36.30
C THR A 824 -22.52 21.65 36.10
N TRP A 825 -21.42 20.90 36.14
CA TRP A 825 -21.39 19.48 35.81
C TRP A 825 -20.86 18.64 36.96
N GLN A 826 -21.43 17.44 37.08
CA GLN A 826 -21.13 16.48 38.14
C GLN A 826 -20.91 15.09 37.54
N HIS A 827 -19.88 14.38 37.99
CA HIS A 827 -19.71 12.96 37.69
C HIS A 827 -20.94 12.17 38.16
N THR A 828 -21.50 11.31 37.31
CA THR A 828 -22.60 10.41 37.73
C THR A 828 -22.10 9.20 38.52
N GLY A 829 -20.81 8.86 38.40
CA GLY A 829 -20.24 7.59 38.83
C GLY A 829 -20.33 6.47 37.79
N ALA A 830 -21.10 6.66 36.71
CA ALA A 830 -21.11 5.72 35.58
C ALA A 830 -19.80 5.83 34.79
N LYS A 831 -19.02 4.75 34.83
CA LYS A 831 -17.72 4.60 34.16
C LYS A 831 -17.68 3.25 33.45
N PHE A 832 -17.18 3.26 32.22
CA PHE A 832 -17.18 2.12 31.31
C PHE A 832 -15.75 1.77 30.92
N ASP A 833 -15.46 0.47 30.87
CA ASP A 833 -14.14 -0.06 30.50
C ASP A 833 -13.83 0.23 29.02
N PRO A 834 -12.61 0.64 28.63
CA PRO A 834 -12.28 0.94 27.24
C PRO A 834 -12.33 -0.29 26.32
N GLY A 835 -12.32 -1.51 26.88
CA GLY A 835 -12.54 -2.79 26.20
C GLY A 835 -14.00 -3.26 26.19
N LEU A 836 -14.95 -2.50 26.75
CA LEU A 836 -16.38 -2.87 26.78
C LEU A 836 -16.91 -3.17 25.37
N HIS A 837 -17.56 -4.33 25.23
CA HIS A 837 -17.99 -4.91 23.94
C HIS A 837 -16.85 -4.95 22.92
N ARG A 838 -15.67 -5.48 23.30
CA ARG A 838 -14.44 -5.49 22.47
C ARG A 838 -13.95 -4.08 22.08
N GLY A 839 -14.27 -3.11 22.93
CA GLY A 839 -13.99 -1.68 22.73
C GLY A 839 -14.85 -1.01 21.66
N LEU A 840 -16.08 -1.49 21.45
CA LEU A 840 -17.11 -0.89 20.59
C LEU A 840 -17.99 0.13 21.36
N ALA A 841 -17.71 0.34 22.64
CA ALA A 841 -18.37 1.34 23.49
C ALA A 841 -17.38 2.44 23.94
N GLN A 842 -16.59 2.98 23.02
CA GLN A 842 -15.69 4.11 23.31
C GLN A 842 -16.28 5.45 22.83
N LEU A 843 -16.61 5.53 21.55
CA LEU A 843 -17.16 6.74 20.92
C LEU A 843 -18.67 6.57 20.80
N TRP A 844 -19.45 7.34 21.57
CA TRP A 844 -20.92 7.19 21.68
C TRP A 844 -21.64 8.39 21.07
N THR A 845 -22.79 8.13 20.44
CA THR A 845 -23.85 9.13 20.20
C THR A 845 -25.21 8.58 20.62
N TRP A 846 -26.11 9.46 21.06
CA TRP A 846 -27.37 9.07 21.71
C TRP A 846 -28.48 10.10 21.56
N ASP A 847 -29.72 9.64 21.69
CA ASP A 847 -30.89 10.50 21.96
C ASP A 847 -31.98 9.73 22.72
N VAL A 848 -32.95 10.46 23.27
CA VAL A 848 -34.11 9.90 23.97
C VAL A 848 -35.30 9.73 23.03
N ALA A 849 -35.99 8.60 23.13
CA ALA A 849 -37.20 8.30 22.38
C ALA A 849 -38.47 8.52 23.22
N GLU A 850 -39.61 8.62 22.55
CA GLU A 850 -40.92 8.89 23.16
C GLU A 850 -41.43 7.76 24.09
N ASP A 851 -40.77 6.59 24.09
CA ASP A 851 -41.10 5.41 24.90
C ASP A 851 -40.31 5.32 26.24
N GLY A 852 -39.43 6.29 26.51
CA GLY A 852 -38.61 6.37 27.72
C GLY A 852 -37.32 5.54 27.68
N TRP A 853 -36.88 5.08 26.51
CA TRP A 853 -35.52 4.58 26.30
C TRP A 853 -34.62 5.70 25.75
N VAL A 854 -33.38 5.72 26.23
CA VAL A 854 -32.26 6.41 25.57
C VAL A 854 -31.54 5.38 24.72
N TYR A 855 -31.42 5.66 23.43
CA TYR A 855 -30.75 4.80 22.46
C TYR A 855 -29.35 5.32 22.19
N VAL A 856 -28.39 4.39 22.08
CA VAL A 856 -26.96 4.69 21.96
C VAL A 856 -26.39 3.92 20.78
N PHE A 857 -25.91 4.62 19.76
CA PHE A 857 -24.95 4.04 18.82
C PHE A 857 -23.53 4.26 19.34
N SER A 858 -22.66 3.26 19.20
CA SER A 858 -21.25 3.43 19.56
C SER A 858 -20.28 2.62 18.70
N THR A 859 -19.03 3.06 18.68
CA THR A 859 -17.89 2.43 18.01
C THR A 859 -16.59 2.61 18.82
N GLY A 860 -15.44 2.22 18.28
CA GLY A 860 -14.10 2.53 18.80
C GLY A 860 -13.60 3.91 18.36
N PHE A 861 -12.84 4.61 19.22
CA PHE A 861 -12.32 5.95 18.87
C PHE A 861 -11.24 5.93 17.77
N GLN A 862 -10.69 4.75 17.46
CA GLN A 862 -9.62 4.55 16.49
C GLN A 862 -10.12 4.60 15.01
N ARG A 863 -11.44 4.73 14.80
CA ARG A 863 -12.12 4.83 13.49
C ARG A 863 -11.94 3.61 12.57
N ASP A 864 -11.68 2.45 13.17
CA ASP A 864 -11.43 1.16 12.52
C ASP A 864 -12.48 0.08 12.86
N LYS A 865 -13.55 0.44 13.60
CA LYS A 865 -14.52 -0.51 14.17
C LYS A 865 -15.95 -0.36 13.66
N PRO A 866 -16.74 -1.46 13.64
CA PRO A 866 -18.16 -1.43 13.29
C PRO A 866 -19.02 -0.66 14.29
N LEU A 867 -20.26 -0.34 13.87
CA LEU A 867 -21.26 0.34 14.70
C LEU A 867 -22.10 -0.68 15.47
N ILE A 868 -22.29 -0.49 16.79
CA ILE A 868 -23.25 -1.26 17.61
C ILE A 868 -24.38 -0.38 18.14
N LEU A 869 -25.52 -1.00 18.43
CA LEU A 869 -26.68 -0.37 19.07
C LEU A 869 -26.86 -0.91 20.50
N ARG A 870 -27.08 0.00 21.45
CA ARG A 870 -27.42 -0.25 22.85
C ARG A 870 -28.57 0.67 23.27
N ARG A 871 -29.21 0.39 24.41
CA ARG A 871 -30.18 1.29 25.05
C ARG A 871 -30.07 1.27 26.57
N VAL A 872 -30.57 2.30 27.23
CA VAL A 872 -30.76 2.37 28.68
C VAL A 872 -32.10 3.03 28.98
N ARG A 873 -32.75 2.69 30.09
CA ARG A 873 -33.94 3.43 30.55
C ARG A 873 -33.55 4.85 30.92
N SER A 874 -34.39 5.83 30.60
CA SER A 874 -34.11 7.25 30.84
C SER A 874 -33.82 7.60 32.32
N ASP A 875 -34.32 6.80 33.26
CA ASP A 875 -34.09 6.89 34.72
C ASP A 875 -32.83 6.14 35.21
N ARG A 876 -32.17 5.34 34.36
CA ARG A 876 -30.99 4.52 34.68
C ARG A 876 -29.72 4.90 33.89
N ILE A 877 -29.67 6.08 33.26
CA ILE A 877 -28.49 6.56 32.50
C ILE A 877 -27.18 6.52 33.32
N ALA A 878 -27.28 6.79 34.63
CA ALA A 878 -26.18 6.78 35.59
C ALA A 878 -25.80 5.38 36.12
N ASP A 879 -26.38 4.31 35.58
CA ASP A 879 -26.18 2.92 36.01
C ASP A 879 -25.56 2.10 34.85
N PRO A 880 -24.26 1.78 34.89
CA PRO A 880 -23.63 0.95 33.85
C PRO A 880 -24.28 -0.43 33.66
N GLY A 881 -24.91 -0.98 34.70
CA GLY A 881 -25.71 -2.22 34.64
C GLY A 881 -27.14 -2.03 34.17
N GLY A 882 -27.51 -0.83 33.71
CA GLY A 882 -28.79 -0.51 33.07
C GLY A 882 -28.80 -0.61 31.55
N TYR A 883 -27.63 -0.81 30.92
CA TYR A 883 -27.50 -0.81 29.47
C TYR A 883 -27.79 -2.20 28.88
N GLU A 884 -28.72 -2.25 27.95
CA GLU A 884 -29.09 -3.44 27.17
C GLU A 884 -28.50 -3.34 25.76
N GLY A 885 -27.84 -4.41 25.28
CA GLY A 885 -27.43 -4.51 23.88
C GLY A 885 -28.58 -4.83 22.94
N TRP A 886 -28.54 -4.29 21.72
CA TRP A 886 -29.26 -4.85 20.58
C TRP A 886 -28.35 -5.92 19.96
N GLY A 887 -28.72 -7.18 20.15
CA GLY A 887 -27.87 -8.30 19.77
C GLY A 887 -28.67 -9.40 19.10
N TRP A 888 -28.02 -10.11 18.19
CA TRP A 888 -28.58 -11.28 17.55
C TRP A 888 -28.32 -12.52 18.39
N LYS A 889 -29.38 -13.28 18.70
CA LYS A 889 -29.30 -14.49 19.49
C LYS A 889 -30.40 -15.48 19.08
N ASP A 890 -30.03 -16.74 18.89
CA ASP A 890 -30.95 -17.90 18.90
C ASP A 890 -32.15 -17.79 17.92
N GLY A 891 -31.93 -17.22 16.73
CA GLY A 891 -32.96 -17.07 15.71
C GLY A 891 -33.67 -15.69 15.67
N ALA A 892 -33.34 -14.76 16.58
CA ALA A 892 -33.88 -13.40 16.56
C ALA A 892 -32.86 -12.30 16.93
N TRP A 893 -33.06 -11.09 16.39
CA TRP A 893 -32.58 -9.87 17.04
C TRP A 893 -33.35 -9.63 18.34
N GLY A 894 -32.68 -9.16 19.39
CA GLY A 894 -33.30 -8.92 20.69
C GLY A 894 -32.52 -7.96 21.58
N TRP A 895 -33.26 -7.31 22.48
CA TRP A 895 -32.71 -6.46 23.53
C TRP A 895 -32.24 -7.30 24.72
N GLY A 896 -31.12 -6.90 25.35
CA GLY A 896 -30.49 -7.66 26.43
C GLY A 896 -29.60 -8.81 25.95
N ASN A 897 -29.40 -8.94 24.64
CA ASN A 897 -28.36 -9.77 24.03
C ASN A 897 -27.04 -8.99 23.99
N GLU A 898 -25.90 -9.69 23.84
CA GLU A 898 -24.60 -9.04 23.62
C GLU A 898 -24.64 -8.25 22.29
N PRO A 899 -24.23 -6.95 22.27
CA PRO A 899 -24.36 -6.12 21.08
C PRO A 899 -23.71 -6.75 19.84
N THR A 900 -24.52 -6.87 18.78
CA THR A 900 -24.07 -7.33 17.47
C THR A 900 -23.97 -6.10 16.55
N PRO A 901 -22.96 -6.02 15.67
CA PRO A 901 -22.85 -4.91 14.71
C PRO A 901 -24.14 -4.67 13.93
N VAL A 902 -24.59 -3.41 13.91
CA VAL A 902 -25.69 -2.94 13.05
C VAL A 902 -25.16 -2.40 11.71
N LEU A 903 -23.86 -2.13 11.61
CA LEU A 903 -23.09 -1.91 10.38
C LEU A 903 -21.67 -2.51 10.54
N GLU A 904 -21.36 -3.57 9.79
CA GLU A 904 -20.21 -4.50 10.00
C GLU A 904 -18.85 -4.06 9.44
N GLY A 905 -18.78 -3.12 8.50
CA GLY A 905 -17.52 -2.74 7.82
C GLY A 905 -17.06 -3.70 6.71
N ALA A 906 -17.44 -4.98 6.73
CA ALA A 906 -17.00 -6.00 5.78
C ALA A 906 -17.33 -5.66 4.31
N GLY A 907 -16.30 -5.54 3.47
CA GLY A 907 -16.41 -5.14 2.06
C GLY A 907 -16.91 -3.71 1.82
N SER A 908 -17.04 -2.89 2.87
CA SER A 908 -17.79 -1.63 2.82
C SER A 908 -16.92 -0.38 2.72
N ALA A 909 -17.52 0.69 2.19
CA ALA A 909 -16.98 2.04 2.19
C ALA A 909 -17.59 2.89 3.32
N ASP A 910 -17.55 2.37 4.57
CA ASP A 910 -17.99 3.06 5.79
C ASP A 910 -16.98 2.80 6.93
N LYS A 911 -16.37 3.84 7.51
CA LYS A 911 -15.50 3.80 8.71
C LYS A 911 -15.85 4.95 9.67
N PHE A 912 -16.57 4.61 10.73
CA PHE A 912 -17.16 5.59 11.65
C PHE A 912 -16.11 6.31 12.52
N GLY A 913 -16.01 7.64 12.38
CA GLY A 913 -15.43 8.50 13.41
C GLY A 913 -16.53 9.11 14.28
N GLU A 914 -16.43 10.42 14.57
CA GLU A 914 -17.39 11.12 15.41
C GLU A 914 -18.80 11.14 14.79
N MET A 915 -19.83 11.11 15.64
CA MET A 915 -21.21 10.85 15.23
C MET A 915 -22.21 11.72 15.98
N CYS A 916 -23.36 11.97 15.36
CA CYS A 916 -24.52 12.57 15.99
C CYS A 916 -25.82 11.88 15.53
N LEU A 917 -26.52 11.25 16.47
CA LEU A 917 -27.85 10.67 16.34
C LEU A 917 -28.87 11.60 17.01
N ARG A 918 -29.92 12.03 16.30
CA ARG A 918 -31.04 12.77 16.90
C ARG A 918 -32.39 12.30 16.41
N ARG A 919 -33.41 12.40 17.27
CA ARG A 919 -34.82 12.17 16.96
C ARG A 919 -35.45 13.48 16.46
N ILE A 920 -35.72 13.59 15.16
CA ILE A 920 -36.27 14.80 14.53
C ILE A 920 -37.61 14.46 13.86
N GLN A 921 -38.69 15.09 14.32
CA GLN A 921 -40.04 14.98 13.72
C GLN A 921 -40.52 13.52 13.53
N GLY A 922 -40.24 12.63 14.50
CA GLY A 922 -40.63 11.22 14.44
C GLY A 922 -39.79 10.34 13.50
N LYS A 923 -38.65 10.84 13.01
CA LYS A 923 -37.62 10.07 12.30
C LYS A 923 -36.30 10.14 13.06
N TRP A 924 -35.45 9.13 12.89
CA TRP A 924 -34.07 9.15 13.34
C TRP A 924 -33.19 9.77 12.26
N VAL A 925 -32.28 10.66 12.66
CA VAL A 925 -31.26 11.27 11.81
C VAL A 925 -29.90 10.91 12.40
N PHE A 926 -29.11 10.15 11.66
CA PHE A 926 -27.74 9.77 12.02
C PHE A 926 -26.78 10.45 11.06
N VAL A 927 -25.82 11.18 11.61
CA VAL A 927 -24.75 11.87 10.87
C VAL A 927 -23.42 11.34 11.41
N ASN A 928 -22.49 10.95 10.53
CA ASN A 928 -21.18 10.43 10.95
C ASN A 928 -20.05 11.00 10.09
N PHE A 929 -18.87 11.15 10.70
CA PHE A 929 -17.62 11.20 9.97
C PHE A 929 -17.33 9.83 9.36
N ASP A 930 -16.89 9.80 8.11
CA ASP A 930 -16.46 8.60 7.40
C ASP A 930 -14.99 8.74 6.95
N SER A 931 -14.14 7.80 7.35
CA SER A 931 -12.73 7.69 6.91
C SER A 931 -12.48 6.55 5.92
N SER A 932 -13.53 6.03 5.28
CA SER A 932 -13.48 4.90 4.35
C SER A 932 -12.77 5.19 3.03
N ASN A 933 -12.91 6.42 2.52
CA ASN A 933 -13.01 6.62 1.08
C ASN A 933 -11.64 6.55 0.37
N VAL A 934 -11.62 5.95 -0.83
CA VAL A 934 -10.41 5.80 -1.65
C VAL A 934 -10.06 7.15 -2.31
N GLY A 935 -9.58 8.07 -1.49
CA GLY A 935 -9.25 9.45 -1.86
C GLY A 935 -9.48 10.51 -0.77
N GLY A 936 -10.08 10.17 0.39
CA GLY A 936 -10.39 11.19 1.40
C GLY A 936 -11.18 10.70 2.62
N TYR A 937 -11.90 11.64 3.22
CA TYR A 937 -12.71 11.52 4.43
C TYR A 937 -13.93 12.42 4.26
N ASP A 938 -15.13 12.01 4.68
CA ASP A 938 -16.37 12.73 4.34
C ASP A 938 -17.35 12.79 5.52
N ILE A 939 -18.49 13.47 5.35
CA ILE A 939 -19.64 13.39 6.27
C ILE A 939 -20.80 12.68 5.58
N ASP A 940 -21.30 11.63 6.22
CA ASP A 940 -22.49 10.89 5.81
C ASP A 940 -23.73 11.23 6.64
N VAL A 941 -24.89 10.98 6.05
CA VAL A 941 -26.23 11.12 6.65
C VAL A 941 -27.08 9.92 6.28
N ARG A 942 -27.80 9.37 7.28
CA ARG A 942 -28.91 8.41 7.13
C ARG A 942 -30.15 8.96 7.85
N VAL A 943 -31.33 8.80 7.23
CA VAL A 943 -32.63 9.17 7.84
C VAL A 943 -33.54 7.94 7.77
N PHE A 944 -34.11 7.52 8.91
CA PHE A 944 -34.85 6.25 9.04
C PHE A 944 -35.95 6.34 10.10
N ALA A 945 -36.83 5.34 10.21
CA ALA A 945 -38.07 5.43 10.98
C ALA A 945 -37.90 4.95 12.43
N GLU A 946 -37.45 3.70 12.59
CA GLU A 946 -37.32 2.99 13.85
C GLU A 946 -35.84 2.73 14.17
N ILE A 947 -35.46 2.78 15.45
CA ILE A 947 -34.03 2.66 15.82
C ILE A 947 -33.42 1.28 15.50
N THR A 948 -34.28 0.28 15.30
CA THR A 948 -33.92 -1.09 14.89
C THR A 948 -34.21 -1.36 13.41
N ASP A 949 -34.39 -0.33 12.58
CA ASP A 949 -34.44 -0.48 11.11
C ASP A 949 -33.13 -1.08 10.57
N ASN A 950 -33.20 -1.75 9.42
CA ASN A 950 -32.01 -2.28 8.77
C ASN A 950 -31.18 -1.13 8.15
N LEU A 951 -30.13 -0.70 8.84
CA LEU A 951 -29.29 0.44 8.42
C LEU A 951 -28.51 0.21 7.11
N TYR A 952 -28.45 -1.03 6.63
CA TYR A 952 -27.94 -1.38 5.29
C TYR A 952 -28.94 -1.03 4.16
N GLU A 953 -30.24 -0.95 4.48
CA GLU A 953 -31.31 -0.57 3.54
C GLU A 953 -31.66 0.94 3.62
N ALA A 954 -31.27 1.60 4.71
CA ALA A 954 -31.45 3.05 4.89
C ALA A 954 -30.54 3.88 3.96
N HIS A 955 -31.06 4.97 3.39
CA HIS A 955 -30.35 5.73 2.36
C HIS A 955 -29.15 6.56 2.90
N LYS A 956 -27.93 6.01 2.81
CA LYS A 956 -26.66 6.77 2.98
C LYS A 956 -26.57 7.88 1.93
N SER A 957 -26.21 9.08 2.38
CA SER A 957 -26.01 10.26 1.55
C SER A 957 -24.81 11.04 2.08
N THR A 958 -23.95 11.57 1.21
CA THR A 958 -22.70 12.23 1.62
C THR A 958 -22.74 13.73 1.25
N PRO A 959 -23.37 14.61 2.07
CA PRO A 959 -23.62 16.01 1.72
C PRO A 959 -22.42 16.96 1.83
N ILE A 960 -21.36 16.59 2.58
CA ILE A 960 -20.11 17.35 2.71
C ILE A 960 -18.94 16.40 2.43
N ARG A 961 -17.98 16.87 1.62
CA ARG A 961 -16.83 16.09 1.18
C ARG A 961 -15.51 16.60 1.76
N GLY A 962 -14.55 15.71 1.98
CA GLY A 962 -13.17 16.08 2.30
C GLY A 962 -12.41 16.55 1.07
N VAL A 963 -11.59 17.59 1.23
CA VAL A 963 -10.77 18.17 0.15
C VAL A 963 -9.40 18.64 0.64
N GLY A 964 -8.52 18.99 -0.29
CA GLY A 964 -7.26 19.67 0.05
C GLY A 964 -7.49 21.12 0.52
N TRP A 965 -6.58 21.63 1.34
CA TRP A 965 -6.57 23.04 1.76
C TRP A 965 -6.65 23.99 0.56
N GLY A 966 -7.55 24.97 0.59
CA GLY A 966 -7.79 25.89 -0.53
C GLY A 966 -8.70 25.36 -1.65
N GLN A 967 -9.29 24.18 -1.49
CA GLN A 967 -10.33 23.63 -2.39
C GLN A 967 -11.74 23.66 -1.75
N GLU A 968 -11.88 24.41 -0.66
CA GLU A 968 -13.04 24.44 0.24
C GLU A 968 -14.23 25.23 -0.34
N GLY A 969 -15.44 24.91 0.11
CA GLY A 969 -16.69 25.51 -0.38
C GLY A 969 -17.94 25.08 0.38
N ASP A 970 -19.12 25.30 -0.22
CA ASP A 970 -20.43 25.02 0.39
C ASP A 970 -20.68 23.54 0.73
N ASP A 971 -20.00 22.62 0.05
CA ASP A 971 -20.10 21.15 0.22
C ASP A 971 -18.73 20.45 0.36
N ALA A 972 -17.68 21.21 0.71
CA ALA A 972 -16.30 20.76 0.68
C ALA A 972 -15.46 21.40 1.80
N VAL A 973 -14.83 20.60 2.67
CA VAL A 973 -14.04 21.11 3.82
C VAL A 973 -12.71 20.35 3.95
N ALA A 974 -11.62 21.08 4.17
CA ALA A 974 -10.31 20.49 4.39
C ALA A 974 -10.14 20.05 5.85
N GLN A 975 -9.66 18.82 6.06
CA GLN A 975 -9.43 18.16 7.36
C GLN A 975 -10.63 18.32 8.34
N LEU A 976 -11.81 17.95 7.84
CA LEU A 976 -13.06 17.93 8.59
C LEU A 976 -13.14 16.73 9.54
N TYR A 977 -13.95 16.84 10.61
CA TYR A 977 -14.34 15.76 11.53
C TYR A 977 -15.43 16.27 12.50
N GLY A 978 -15.93 15.45 13.44
CA GLY A 978 -16.79 15.96 14.52
C GLY A 978 -18.12 16.61 14.08
N PRO A 979 -19.00 15.93 13.32
CA PRO A 979 -20.33 16.46 12.99
C PRO A 979 -21.29 16.43 14.19
N SER A 980 -22.09 17.49 14.37
CA SER A 980 -23.05 17.63 15.48
C SER A 980 -24.32 18.35 15.02
N ILE A 981 -25.50 17.76 15.20
CA ILE A 981 -26.77 18.33 14.73
C ILE A 981 -27.21 19.50 15.61
N VAL A 982 -27.48 20.66 15.01
CA VAL A 982 -27.90 21.87 15.76
C VAL A 982 -29.35 21.71 16.27
N PRO A 983 -29.61 21.82 17.59
CA PRO A 983 -30.94 21.62 18.16
C PRO A 983 -31.96 22.65 17.66
N GLY A 984 -33.15 22.17 17.28
CA GLY A 984 -34.17 23.01 16.60
C GLY A 984 -34.12 22.93 15.07
N SER A 985 -33.20 22.14 14.52
CA SER A 985 -33.27 21.64 13.14
C SER A 985 -34.58 20.91 12.84
N THR A 986 -35.02 20.96 11.58
CA THR A 986 -36.29 20.39 11.11
C THR A 986 -36.13 19.82 9.69
N LEU A 987 -36.62 18.61 9.42
CA LEU A 987 -36.46 17.93 8.13
C LEU A 987 -37.16 18.70 6.98
N ASP A 988 -38.34 19.25 7.22
CA ASP A 988 -39.16 19.98 6.21
C ASP A 988 -38.48 21.23 5.61
N ARG A 989 -37.44 21.76 6.26
CA ARG A 989 -36.67 22.94 5.80
C ARG A 989 -35.17 22.68 5.66
N GLY A 990 -34.72 21.43 5.80
CA GLY A 990 -33.33 21.07 5.98
C GLY A 990 -32.83 21.29 7.41
N PHE A 991 -31.95 20.40 7.88
CA PHE A 991 -31.33 20.50 9.20
C PHE A 991 -29.97 21.20 9.12
N HIS A 992 -29.47 21.66 10.26
CA HIS A 992 -28.15 22.27 10.38
C HIS A 992 -27.23 21.38 11.19
N ILE A 993 -25.93 21.41 10.87
CA ILE A 993 -24.88 20.80 11.67
C ILE A 993 -23.78 21.82 12.00
N LEU A 994 -23.11 21.62 13.12
CA LEU A 994 -21.73 22.04 13.32
C LEU A 994 -20.78 20.94 12.81
N LEU A 995 -19.59 21.35 12.38
CA LEU A 995 -18.54 20.49 11.83
C LEU A 995 -17.15 21.05 12.21
N SER A 996 -16.27 20.21 12.75
CA SER A 996 -14.91 20.61 13.13
C SER A 996 -13.95 20.60 11.94
N GLN A 997 -12.90 21.43 12.02
CA GLN A 997 -11.83 21.54 11.03
C GLN A 997 -10.48 21.76 11.73
N TRP A 998 -9.46 20.97 11.40
CA TRP A 998 -8.12 21.07 12.01
C TRP A 998 -6.96 20.93 11.01
N LYS A 999 -6.10 21.95 10.91
CA LYS A 999 -4.83 21.87 10.18
C LYS A 999 -3.73 21.21 11.02
N THR A 1000 -3.48 19.93 10.75
CA THR A 1000 -2.48 19.12 11.47
C THR A 1000 -1.03 19.40 11.05
N GLU A 1001 -0.81 20.03 9.89
CA GLU A 1001 0.47 20.03 9.17
C GLU A 1001 0.81 21.38 8.50
N GLY A 1002 2.08 21.54 8.10
CA GLY A 1002 2.60 22.73 7.41
C GLY A 1002 2.96 23.91 8.34
N PRO A 1003 3.32 25.08 7.78
CA PRO A 1003 3.78 26.24 8.56
C PRO A 1003 2.67 26.84 9.46
N ASP A 1004 1.40 26.64 9.09
CA ASP A 1004 0.25 27.07 9.89
C ASP A 1004 -0.30 25.95 10.78
N ARG A 1005 0.48 24.88 11.04
CA ARG A 1005 0.07 23.78 11.93
C ARG A 1005 -0.56 24.32 13.21
N GLY A 1006 -1.73 23.78 13.54
CA GLY A 1006 -2.61 24.25 14.62
C GLY A 1006 -3.67 25.27 14.20
N TRP A 1007 -3.62 25.83 12.97
CA TRP A 1007 -4.58 26.83 12.47
C TRP A 1007 -4.95 26.63 10.99
N PRO A 1008 -6.26 26.56 10.61
CA PRO A 1008 -7.41 26.66 11.49
C PRO A 1008 -7.60 25.44 12.40
N TYR A 1009 -8.17 25.70 13.58
CA TYR A 1009 -8.68 24.71 14.52
C TYR A 1009 -9.98 25.28 15.09
N ARG A 1010 -11.08 25.00 14.39
CA ARG A 1010 -12.35 25.73 14.53
C ARG A 1010 -13.54 24.84 14.18
N VAL A 1011 -14.73 25.34 14.48
CA VAL A 1011 -16.02 24.72 14.17
C VAL A 1011 -16.79 25.60 13.18
N LEU A 1012 -17.43 24.96 12.20
CA LEU A 1012 -18.14 25.57 11.07
C LEU A 1012 -19.63 25.20 11.12
N GLN A 1013 -20.53 26.09 10.71
CA GLN A 1013 -21.96 25.76 10.58
C GLN A 1013 -22.36 25.50 9.13
N PHE A 1014 -23.05 24.39 8.89
CA PHE A 1014 -23.63 24.00 7.61
C PHE A 1014 -25.15 23.80 7.70
N LYS A 1015 -25.83 23.91 6.57
CA LYS A 1015 -27.22 23.46 6.36
C LYS A 1015 -27.26 22.34 5.33
N ILE A 1016 -28.02 21.29 5.61
CA ILE A 1016 -28.20 20.11 4.77
C ILE A 1016 -29.69 20.05 4.36
N PRO A 1017 -30.05 20.34 3.10
CA PRO A 1017 -31.42 20.25 2.62
C PRO A 1017 -31.87 18.79 2.53
N VAL A 1018 -33.11 18.50 2.93
CA VAL A 1018 -33.75 17.20 2.75
C VAL A 1018 -34.64 17.28 1.50
N SER A 1019 -34.60 16.29 0.61
CA SER A 1019 -35.50 16.26 -0.54
C SER A 1019 -36.90 15.84 -0.10
N SER A 1020 -37.90 16.70 -0.32
CA SER A 1020 -39.31 16.30 -0.27
C SER A 1020 -39.57 15.22 -1.32
N HIS A 1021 -40.16 14.09 -0.92
CA HIS A 1021 -40.57 13.07 -1.89
C HIS A 1021 -41.63 13.62 -2.85
N THR A 1022 -41.48 13.26 -4.12
CA THR A 1022 -42.27 13.78 -5.24
C THR A 1022 -43.72 13.31 -5.20
N GLU A 1023 -44.54 13.96 -6.01
CA GLU A 1023 -45.83 13.49 -6.52
C GLU A 1023 -45.91 11.95 -6.60
N LEU A 1024 -46.82 11.36 -5.82
CA LEU A 1024 -47.37 10.06 -6.19
C LEU A 1024 -48.04 10.22 -7.55
N ARG A 1025 -47.62 9.43 -8.54
CA ARG A 1025 -48.33 9.36 -9.81
C ARG A 1025 -49.71 8.79 -9.55
N ASP A 1026 -50.75 9.51 -9.98
CA ASP A 1026 -52.13 9.07 -10.00
C ASP A 1026 -52.26 7.91 -11.02
N ASP A 1027 -52.08 6.67 -10.55
CA ASP A 1027 -52.24 5.45 -11.34
C ASP A 1027 -53.72 5.07 -11.47
N GLY A 1028 -54.43 5.94 -12.20
CA GLY A 1028 -55.90 6.06 -12.26
C GLY A 1028 -56.68 4.75 -12.30
N ALA A 1029 -57.04 4.26 -11.11
CA ALA A 1029 -57.93 3.12 -10.89
C ALA A 1029 -59.30 3.59 -10.37
N ALA A 1030 -60.19 3.99 -11.28
CA ALA A 1030 -61.57 4.34 -10.94
C ALA A 1030 -62.33 3.10 -10.41
N GLY A 1031 -62.46 2.98 -9.08
CA GLY A 1031 -62.79 1.71 -8.41
C GLY A 1031 -63.80 1.75 -7.26
N SER A 1032 -64.69 2.76 -7.24
CA SER A 1032 -65.97 2.83 -6.48
C SER A 1032 -66.13 2.05 -5.16
N HIS A 1033 -66.43 2.76 -4.06
CA HIS A 1033 -67.40 2.49 -2.96
C HIS A 1033 -66.94 3.36 -1.76
N GLY A 1034 -67.79 3.90 -0.89
CA GLY A 1034 -69.24 3.72 -0.71
C GLY A 1034 -69.53 3.86 0.78
N GLY A 1035 -69.66 5.11 1.26
CA GLY A 1035 -69.41 5.43 2.68
C GLY A 1035 -70.54 5.12 3.67
N ARG A 1036 -70.19 5.19 4.95
CA ARG A 1036 -71.06 5.46 6.10
C ARG A 1036 -70.25 6.04 7.26
#